data_AF-A0A6J5V032-F1
#
_entry.id   AF-A0A6J5V032-F1
#
_cell.length_a   1.000
_cell.length_b   1.000
_cell.length_c   1.000
_cell.angle_alpha   90.00
_cell.angle_beta   90.00
_cell.angle_gamma   90.00
#
_symmetry.space_group_name_H-M   'P 1'
#
loop_
_entity.id
_entity.type
_entity.pdbx_description
1 polymer ?
#
loop_
_entity_poly.entity_id
_entity_poly.type
_entity_poly.pdbx_seq_one_letter_code
_entity_poly.pdbx_strand_id
1 'polypeptide(L)'
;MTSSSSYSSSVSSALDSIHTSLADLCAPHYHQSPFDLPRRFSGFANRLQLSLTHLTRATSSLDALPPSVHTALKGIAADLAAALETLSFYRTKGKISVLINCLSLCDSLADRTVAVSGWLALLDLAIQDLNLPDLRKKIADLSRDMKQAHFKVTEREERVHHTLQKEGRTTQSKTSKAVESAIIMDLARALGIDPENHDELSKQIRLLKNDVAGSNSVSERRILVSLERIVDNWAIRPNISAWKAGMEFEDDDVHISPFKNFLCPLTKEVMRYPVVLQSSQTYERTAINYWFERCLEDGRDPTCPVTGEVLGSLEMKPNIGLAGAIEEWVNRNVEILVKISVQHLSKEPPVVDCLEGVLDNVYNISEEYPSCRYKVRNAGVLVLIVKMLRNSSKSIGTHLRSKALMALLSMAKDEESKNIMLQEGITRLAIHSLIGSSEKEKEYAVKLLLEFSSDKACCIKIATEKGALVLLSSMAGNLEHPGLSNLADKVLKQMEKVEDNVQYLAAAGRFEPLLTRLCEGSDDVKIEMAFMVGSMTLTNSSKEQIARQGAKILIQMLSKPEGRAASLQALYNLSGLDDNATILVDSAVLPALTDVLFKNQDTSPELKELAASTMANIVSNPGHWELASADKEGHSMQSESFIYSLLRFLPLASPQCQISILHIIYGIASSPQASESVACHIKSGEGIKTILPFLEHPEVEHRIHAFKLTRLLSERYGQDIANELRLSTRLPLCRDKLLDHLSTDSERSDAACILANLSLSEDEVKTLLGVGFVKWTITTLKNQLQTSNGRISRPASSMLEGLLGLLLHITRNLEPQTLVTFKEHSLITIFHEHLGYPSNPRVKQLAALGLKILSEYGRSLAAVESERPPPHGMCSYLVFKCRRSSEEPSTCPIHNAPCEEDSQLCLLKSNSIKPLVDLLTDSNTSVQIAAVEALSTLVIDTSSSFKRAVNELEQLGVIEAVISLFIEVRPGELQERTTWIIERILRVDNHRHSLNQPLVWALVEAFKHGNANTKRHAQDALTSLKQLSAVSGKSSYQTRAQR
;
A
#
# COMPACT_ATOMS: atom_id res chain seq x y z
N MET A 1 -44.07 83.93 -49.83
CA MET A 1 -43.81 83.80 -48.38
C MET A 1 -42.60 82.89 -48.20
N THR A 2 -41.81 83.18 -47.17
CA THR A 2 -40.62 82.49 -46.62
C THR A 2 -39.26 82.61 -47.33
N SER A 3 -38.33 83.25 -46.58
CA SER A 3 -36.88 83.06 -46.47
C SER A 3 -35.96 83.29 -47.68
N SER A 4 -35.40 84.50 -47.78
CA SER A 4 -34.19 84.80 -48.54
C SER A 4 -32.94 84.50 -47.70
N SER A 5 -32.42 83.29 -47.81
CA SER A 5 -31.05 82.93 -47.42
C SER A 5 -30.09 83.40 -48.51
N SER A 6 -29.31 84.44 -48.25
CA SER A 6 -28.20 84.86 -49.11
C SER A 6 -27.04 83.86 -48.97
N TYR A 7 -26.86 83.03 -50.00
CA TYR A 7 -25.67 82.20 -50.22
C TYR A 7 -24.41 83.09 -50.25
N SER A 8 -23.53 82.96 -49.25
CA SER A 8 -22.16 83.51 -49.32
C SER A 8 -21.35 82.74 -50.37
N SER A 9 -20.58 83.44 -51.21
CA SER A 9 -19.74 82.82 -52.24
C SER A 9 -18.72 81.83 -51.62
N SER A 10 -18.53 80.67 -52.27
CA SER A 10 -17.70 79.55 -51.78
C SER A 10 -16.20 79.84 -51.56
N VAL A 11 -15.76 81.06 -51.85
CA VAL A 11 -14.36 81.53 -51.76
C VAL A 11 -14.15 82.35 -50.49
N SER A 12 -15.13 83.17 -50.08
CA SER A 12 -15.11 83.88 -48.80
C SER A 12 -14.97 82.90 -47.65
N SER A 13 -15.74 81.81 -47.67
CA SER A 13 -15.67 80.75 -46.65
C SER A 13 -14.31 80.05 -46.61
N ALA A 14 -13.63 79.88 -47.76
CA ALA A 14 -12.31 79.27 -47.82
C ALA A 14 -11.23 80.19 -47.25
N LEU A 15 -11.30 81.49 -47.53
CA LEU A 15 -10.39 82.49 -46.96
C LEU A 15 -10.59 82.66 -45.45
N ASP A 16 -11.85 82.69 -44.97
CA ASP A 16 -12.16 82.73 -43.55
C ASP A 16 -11.60 81.49 -42.82
N SER A 17 -11.74 80.31 -43.46
CA SER A 17 -11.14 79.07 -42.96
C SER A 17 -9.62 79.15 -42.90
N ILE A 18 -8.95 79.67 -43.95
CA ILE A 18 -7.49 79.83 -43.97
C ILE A 18 -7.03 80.79 -42.87
N HIS A 19 -7.69 81.95 -42.73
CA HIS A 19 -7.35 82.92 -41.70
C HIS A 19 -7.50 82.33 -40.29
N THR A 20 -8.56 81.56 -40.06
CA THR A 20 -8.78 80.86 -38.78
C THR A 20 -7.69 79.84 -38.50
N SER A 21 -7.35 78.98 -39.48
CA SER A 21 -6.28 77.99 -39.31
C SER A 21 -4.91 78.64 -39.10
N LEU A 22 -4.59 79.69 -39.86
CA LEU A 22 -3.31 80.39 -39.72
C LEU A 22 -3.18 81.15 -38.39
N ALA A 23 -4.27 81.70 -37.86
CA ALA A 23 -4.25 82.36 -36.56
C ALA A 23 -3.81 81.41 -35.42
N ASP A 24 -4.23 80.15 -35.47
CA ASP A 24 -3.79 79.13 -34.51
C ASP A 24 -2.39 78.60 -34.84
N LEU A 25 -2.12 78.26 -36.11
CA LEU A 25 -0.83 77.73 -36.55
C LEU A 25 0.36 78.70 -36.33
N CYS A 26 0.11 80.01 -36.32
CA CYS A 26 1.12 81.04 -36.09
C CYS A 26 1.25 81.44 -34.61
N ALA A 27 0.50 80.80 -33.71
CA ALA A 27 0.51 81.14 -32.30
C ALA A 27 1.87 80.79 -31.63
N PRO A 28 2.30 81.55 -30.61
CA PRO A 28 3.66 81.46 -30.05
C PRO A 28 3.98 80.12 -29.36
N HIS A 29 2.96 79.34 -29.01
CA HIS A 29 3.14 78.08 -28.30
C HIS A 29 3.81 76.99 -29.16
N TYR A 30 3.67 77.02 -30.49
CA TYR A 30 4.35 76.07 -31.37
C TYR A 30 5.86 76.30 -31.41
N HIS A 31 6.33 77.54 -31.25
CA HIS A 31 7.76 77.87 -31.17
C HIS A 31 8.45 77.30 -29.91
N GLN A 32 7.67 77.06 -28.85
CA GLN A 32 8.15 76.50 -27.58
C GLN A 32 7.96 74.97 -27.48
N SER A 33 7.50 74.32 -28.56
CA SER A 33 7.33 72.87 -28.58
C SER A 33 8.67 72.15 -28.37
N PRO A 34 8.71 71.08 -27.55
CA PRO A 34 9.91 70.25 -27.40
C PRO A 34 10.22 69.45 -28.68
N PHE A 35 9.25 69.33 -29.59
CA PHE A 35 9.38 68.64 -30.87
C PHE A 35 9.68 69.62 -32.01
N ASP A 36 10.51 69.22 -32.97
CA ASP A 36 10.94 70.10 -34.06
C ASP A 36 9.86 70.32 -35.14
N LEU A 37 9.06 69.29 -35.41
CA LEU A 37 8.07 69.30 -36.49
C LEU A 37 7.03 70.44 -36.38
N PRO A 38 6.41 70.69 -35.20
CA PRO A 38 5.50 71.82 -35.03
C PRO A 38 6.15 73.19 -35.27
N ARG A 39 7.41 73.38 -34.81
CA ARG A 39 8.15 74.62 -35.00
C ARG A 39 8.38 74.90 -36.48
N ARG A 40 8.76 73.86 -37.23
CA ARG A 40 9.08 73.96 -38.65
C ARG A 40 7.85 74.26 -39.50
N PHE A 41 6.72 73.57 -39.26
CA PHE A 41 5.48 73.83 -39.99
C PHE A 41 4.90 75.22 -39.67
N SER A 42 4.92 75.63 -38.40
CA SER A 42 4.50 76.98 -37.97
C SER A 42 5.32 78.08 -38.66
N GLY A 43 6.62 77.86 -38.91
CA GLY A 43 7.45 78.76 -39.71
C GLY A 43 6.94 78.97 -41.15
N PHE A 44 6.44 77.90 -41.80
CA PHE A 44 5.81 78.02 -43.12
C PHE A 44 4.44 78.70 -43.05
N ALA A 45 3.62 78.39 -42.04
CA ALA A 45 2.32 79.02 -41.83
C ALA A 45 2.44 80.54 -41.64
N ASN A 46 3.42 81.02 -40.88
CA ASN A 46 3.71 82.45 -40.70
C ASN A 46 4.02 83.14 -42.04
N ARG A 47 4.85 82.53 -42.88
CA ARG A 47 5.19 83.05 -44.22
C ARG A 47 3.98 83.03 -45.17
N LEU A 48 3.13 82.02 -45.05
CA LEU A 48 1.90 81.91 -45.83
C LEU A 48 0.89 83.00 -45.43
N GLN A 49 0.73 83.28 -44.14
CA GLN A 49 -0.15 84.32 -43.62
C GLN A 49 0.24 85.71 -44.17
N LEU A 50 1.53 86.03 -44.20
CA LEU A 50 2.02 87.28 -44.79
C LEU A 50 1.71 87.38 -46.29
N SER A 51 1.83 86.26 -47.02
CA SER A 51 1.58 86.22 -48.46
C SER A 51 0.09 86.36 -48.78
N LEU A 52 -0.79 85.67 -48.05
CA LEU A 52 -2.25 85.75 -48.25
C LEU A 52 -2.84 87.09 -47.79
N THR A 53 -2.30 87.71 -46.74
CA THR A 53 -2.69 89.06 -46.32
C THR A 53 -2.33 90.10 -47.38
N HIS A 54 -1.22 89.89 -48.10
CA HIS A 54 -0.84 90.75 -49.21
C HIS A 54 -1.75 90.56 -50.43
N LEU A 55 -2.16 89.32 -50.72
CA LEU A 55 -3.12 88.99 -51.79
C LEU A 55 -4.51 89.62 -51.56
N THR A 56 -5.04 89.49 -50.35
CA THR A 56 -6.36 90.02 -49.96
C THR A 56 -6.40 91.54 -49.93
N ARG A 57 -5.31 92.23 -49.57
CA ARG A 57 -5.22 93.70 -49.64
C ARG A 57 -5.09 94.24 -51.07
N ALA A 58 -4.51 93.46 -51.98
CA ALA A 58 -4.27 93.88 -53.36
C ALA A 58 -5.49 93.72 -54.28
N THR A 59 -6.60 93.12 -53.81
CA THR A 59 -7.77 92.79 -54.62
C THR A 59 -9.03 93.43 -54.02
N SER A 60 -9.77 94.20 -54.83
CA SER A 60 -10.96 94.95 -54.38
C SER A 60 -12.26 94.14 -54.39
N SER A 61 -12.30 93.01 -55.12
CA SER A 61 -13.40 92.04 -55.13
C SER A 61 -12.86 90.61 -55.29
N LEU A 62 -13.12 89.76 -54.29
CA LEU A 62 -12.67 88.36 -54.23
C LEU A 62 -13.37 87.46 -55.25
N ASP A 63 -14.59 87.82 -55.67
CA ASP A 63 -15.36 87.09 -56.66
C ASP A 63 -14.86 87.34 -58.10
N ALA A 64 -14.02 88.36 -58.33
CA ALA A 64 -13.43 88.70 -59.63
C ALA A 64 -12.10 87.96 -59.92
N LEU A 65 -11.62 87.13 -59.00
CA LEU A 65 -10.37 86.38 -59.16
C LEU A 65 -10.54 85.19 -60.14
N PRO A 66 -9.47 84.77 -60.85
CA PRO A 66 -9.51 83.62 -61.75
C PRO A 66 -9.96 82.33 -61.02
N PRO A 67 -10.72 81.42 -61.69
CA PRO A 67 -11.15 80.16 -61.09
C PRO A 67 -9.99 79.30 -60.55
N SER A 68 -8.80 79.39 -61.15
CA SER A 68 -7.57 78.75 -60.67
C SER A 68 -7.14 79.26 -59.30
N VAL A 69 -7.25 80.56 -59.03
CA VAL A 69 -7.00 81.14 -57.70
C VAL A 69 -8.00 80.61 -56.67
N HIS A 70 -9.28 80.51 -57.04
CA HIS A 70 -10.31 79.94 -56.17
C HIS A 70 -10.03 78.47 -55.81
N THR A 71 -9.61 77.66 -56.78
CA THR A 71 -9.21 76.27 -56.56
C THR A 71 -7.97 76.16 -55.67
N ALA A 72 -6.94 76.97 -55.90
CA ALA A 72 -5.75 77.01 -55.03
C ALA A 72 -6.10 77.36 -53.58
N LEU A 73 -6.93 78.39 -53.37
CA LEU A 73 -7.33 78.81 -52.03
C LEU A 73 -8.16 77.74 -51.32
N LYS A 74 -9.07 77.04 -52.02
CA LYS A 74 -9.82 75.91 -51.44
C LYS A 74 -8.90 74.75 -51.05
N GLY A 75 -7.92 74.43 -51.89
CA GLY A 75 -6.92 73.41 -51.60
C GLY A 75 -6.05 73.76 -50.39
N ILE A 76 -5.55 75.00 -50.32
CA ILE A 76 -4.80 75.52 -49.17
C ILE A 76 -5.65 75.46 -47.90
N ALA A 77 -6.93 75.84 -47.96
CA ALA A 77 -7.83 75.79 -46.80
C ALA A 77 -7.96 74.36 -46.25
N ALA A 78 -8.17 73.37 -47.12
CA ALA A 78 -8.33 71.98 -46.74
C ALA A 78 -7.05 71.39 -46.10
N ASP A 79 -5.89 71.60 -46.73
CA ASP A 79 -4.63 71.05 -46.24
C ASP A 79 -4.11 71.76 -44.98
N LEU A 80 -4.39 73.07 -44.82
CA LEU A 80 -4.10 73.78 -43.57
C LEU A 80 -4.99 73.32 -42.41
N ALA A 81 -6.27 73.04 -42.66
CA ALA A 81 -7.16 72.48 -41.65
C ALA A 81 -6.68 71.10 -41.19
N ALA A 82 -6.28 70.23 -42.12
CA ALA A 82 -5.74 68.91 -41.80
C ALA A 82 -4.36 68.99 -41.10
N ALA A 83 -3.51 69.95 -41.47
CA ALA A 83 -2.26 70.20 -40.76
C ALA A 83 -2.49 70.71 -39.33
N LEU A 84 -3.49 71.58 -39.14
CA LEU A 84 -3.89 72.05 -37.81
C LEU A 84 -4.41 70.90 -36.93
N GLU A 85 -5.20 69.98 -37.48
CA GLU A 85 -5.62 68.77 -36.78
C GLU A 85 -4.41 67.95 -36.33
N THR A 86 -3.44 67.74 -37.21
CA THR A 86 -2.18 67.01 -36.90
C THR A 86 -1.37 67.74 -35.82
N LEU A 87 -1.26 69.06 -35.87
CA LEU A 87 -0.51 69.86 -34.88
C LEU A 87 -1.22 69.98 -33.54
N SER A 88 -2.56 69.93 -33.52
CA SER A 88 -3.35 69.90 -32.29
C SER A 88 -3.03 68.66 -31.44
N PHE A 89 -2.56 67.56 -32.05
CA PHE A 89 -2.10 66.37 -31.35
C PHE A 89 -0.90 66.66 -30.45
N TYR A 90 0.08 67.43 -30.92
CA TYR A 90 1.25 67.84 -30.13
C TYR A 90 0.88 68.76 -28.96
N ARG A 91 -0.26 69.45 -29.03
CA ARG A 91 -0.74 70.38 -28.00
C ARG A 91 -1.58 69.66 -26.94
N THR A 92 -2.44 68.73 -27.36
CA THR A 92 -3.47 68.12 -26.51
C THR A 92 -3.03 66.82 -25.87
N LYS A 93 -2.07 66.10 -26.48
CA LYS A 93 -1.59 64.80 -26.01
C LYS A 93 -0.26 64.94 -25.27
N GLY A 94 -0.03 64.02 -24.34
CA GLY A 94 1.22 63.88 -23.61
C GLY A 94 2.37 63.43 -24.51
N LYS A 95 3.61 63.70 -24.06
CA LYS A 95 4.83 63.44 -24.83
C LYS A 95 4.98 61.97 -25.26
N ILE A 96 4.57 61.01 -24.42
CA ILE A 96 4.65 59.58 -24.77
C ILE A 96 3.68 59.25 -25.92
N SER A 97 2.48 59.82 -25.93
CA SER A 97 1.52 59.63 -27.04
C SER A 97 2.05 60.22 -28.34
N VAL A 98 2.76 61.36 -28.28
CA VAL A 98 3.48 61.92 -29.43
C VAL A 98 4.58 60.98 -29.92
N LEU A 99 5.38 60.37 -29.02
CA LEU A 99 6.40 59.39 -29.40
C LEU A 99 5.81 58.11 -30.02
N ILE A 100 4.67 57.64 -29.54
CA ILE A 100 3.97 56.48 -30.12
C ILE A 100 3.55 56.75 -31.57
N ASN A 101 3.18 57.99 -31.89
CA ASN A 101 2.64 58.37 -33.20
C ASN A 101 3.61 59.21 -34.06
N CYS A 102 4.86 59.37 -33.65
CA CYS A 102 5.80 60.36 -34.23
C CYS A 102 6.02 60.18 -35.74
N LEU A 103 6.15 58.95 -36.25
CA LEU A 103 6.31 58.66 -37.67
C LEU A 103 5.05 59.08 -38.46
N SER A 104 3.86 58.69 -37.99
CA SER A 104 2.60 59.06 -38.64
C SER A 104 2.32 60.57 -38.65
N LEU A 105 2.69 61.27 -37.58
CA LEU A 105 2.57 62.73 -37.49
C LEU A 105 3.57 63.41 -38.43
N CYS A 106 4.78 62.84 -38.58
CA CYS A 106 5.79 63.29 -39.52
C CYS A 106 5.33 63.17 -40.96
N ASP A 107 4.85 61.98 -41.34
CA ASP A 107 4.35 61.71 -42.69
C ASP A 107 3.16 62.61 -43.03
N SER A 108 2.20 62.75 -42.10
CA SER A 108 1.05 63.65 -42.28
C SER A 108 1.49 65.10 -42.52
N LEU A 109 2.41 65.63 -41.69
CA LEU A 109 2.90 67.01 -41.88
C LEU A 109 3.72 67.18 -43.16
N ALA A 110 4.51 66.18 -43.54
CA ALA A 110 5.26 66.19 -44.80
C ALA A 110 4.29 66.26 -45.99
N ASP A 111 3.29 65.37 -46.01
CA ASP A 111 2.27 65.31 -47.06
C ASP A 111 1.49 66.63 -47.18
N ARG A 112 1.04 67.20 -46.05
CA ARG A 112 0.35 68.50 -46.05
C ARG A 112 1.25 69.63 -46.52
N THR A 113 2.53 69.61 -46.14
CA THR A 113 3.49 70.63 -46.61
C THR A 113 3.67 70.57 -48.11
N VAL A 114 3.83 69.36 -48.67
CA VAL A 114 3.95 69.15 -50.12
C VAL A 114 2.66 69.55 -50.84
N ALA A 115 1.49 69.19 -50.31
CA ALA A 115 0.20 69.55 -50.90
C ALA A 115 0.00 71.08 -50.94
N VAL A 116 0.23 71.78 -49.82
CA VAL A 116 0.20 73.26 -49.77
C VAL A 116 1.20 73.87 -50.75
N SER A 117 2.40 73.29 -50.90
CA SER A 117 3.37 73.76 -51.88
C SER A 117 2.86 73.67 -53.33
N GLY A 118 2.12 72.61 -53.66
CA GLY A 118 1.49 72.40 -54.97
C GLY A 118 0.39 73.42 -55.24
N TRP A 119 -0.44 73.71 -54.23
CA TRP A 119 -1.45 74.76 -54.34
C TRP A 119 -0.84 76.15 -54.48
N LEU A 120 0.28 76.43 -53.80
CA LEU A 120 1.02 77.68 -53.95
C LEU A 120 1.65 77.82 -55.35
N ALA A 121 2.11 76.72 -55.96
CA ALA A 121 2.59 76.75 -57.35
C ALA A 121 1.44 77.04 -58.34
N LEU A 122 0.25 76.48 -58.10
CA LEU A 122 -0.94 76.80 -58.89
C LEU A 122 -1.37 78.26 -58.69
N LEU A 123 -1.23 78.79 -57.47
CA LEU A 123 -1.49 80.18 -57.12
C LEU A 123 -0.49 81.14 -57.79
N ASP A 124 0.81 80.80 -57.85
CA ASP A 124 1.84 81.56 -58.57
C ASP A 124 1.51 81.69 -60.07
N LEU A 125 1.15 80.58 -60.73
CA LEU A 125 0.71 80.58 -62.13
C LEU A 125 -0.55 81.41 -62.36
N ALA A 126 -1.50 81.35 -61.43
CA ALA A 126 -2.79 82.02 -61.55
C ALA A 126 -2.74 83.54 -61.30
N ILE A 127 -1.73 84.04 -60.58
CA ILE A 127 -1.55 85.47 -60.25
C ILE A 127 -0.61 86.17 -61.24
N GLN A 128 -0.04 85.45 -62.21
CA GLN A 128 0.90 86.00 -63.20
C GLN A 128 0.38 87.25 -63.92
N ASP A 129 -0.93 87.34 -64.17
CA ASP A 129 -1.57 88.45 -64.90
C ASP A 129 -2.04 89.61 -63.98
N LEU A 130 -1.88 89.50 -62.66
CA LEU A 130 -2.38 90.49 -61.67
C LEU A 130 -1.38 91.61 -61.32
N ASN A 131 -0.21 91.69 -61.99
CA ASN A 131 0.79 92.75 -61.81
C ASN A 131 1.36 92.90 -60.36
N LEU A 132 1.51 91.78 -59.62
CA LEU A 132 2.04 91.75 -58.24
C LEU A 132 3.38 90.98 -58.13
N PRO A 133 4.51 91.51 -58.64
CA PRO A 133 5.78 90.78 -58.76
C PRO A 133 6.38 90.37 -57.40
N ASP A 134 6.26 91.20 -56.36
CA ASP A 134 6.80 90.92 -55.03
C ASP A 134 6.02 89.80 -54.32
N LEU A 135 4.71 89.76 -54.49
CA LEU A 135 3.87 88.69 -53.96
C LEU A 135 4.16 87.37 -54.66
N ARG A 136 4.26 87.44 -55.99
CA ARG A 136 4.59 86.29 -56.83
C ARG A 136 5.90 85.64 -56.40
N LYS A 137 6.95 86.44 -56.20
CA LYS A 137 8.25 85.96 -55.70
C LYS A 137 8.13 85.31 -54.33
N LYS A 138 7.40 85.91 -53.38
CA LYS A 138 7.17 85.34 -52.04
C LYS A 138 6.42 84.00 -52.08
N ILE A 139 5.40 83.88 -52.93
CA ILE A 139 4.63 82.64 -53.12
C ILE A 139 5.50 81.55 -53.76
N ALA A 140 6.26 81.89 -54.82
CA ALA A 140 7.16 80.96 -55.49
C ALA A 140 8.29 80.46 -54.56
N ASP A 141 8.90 81.36 -53.80
CA ASP A 141 9.92 81.00 -52.81
C ASP A 141 9.34 80.13 -51.68
N LEU A 142 8.15 80.45 -51.17
CA LEU A 142 7.48 79.64 -50.16
C LEU A 142 7.09 78.25 -50.71
N SER A 143 6.56 78.17 -51.93
CA SER A 143 6.24 76.90 -52.59
C SER A 143 7.50 76.04 -52.73
N ARG A 144 8.62 76.60 -53.21
CA ARG A 144 9.88 75.87 -53.33
C ARG A 144 10.38 75.37 -51.98
N ASP A 145 10.40 76.23 -50.96
CA ASP A 145 10.91 75.89 -49.63
C ASP A 145 10.05 74.82 -48.93
N MET A 146 8.72 74.90 -49.08
CA MET A 146 7.80 73.87 -48.58
C MET A 146 7.98 72.55 -49.32
N LYS A 147 8.16 72.58 -50.66
CA LYS A 147 8.40 71.36 -51.46
C LYS A 147 9.73 70.67 -51.12
N GLN A 148 10.74 71.44 -50.71
CA GLN A 148 12.06 70.94 -50.30
C GLN A 148 12.15 70.70 -48.78
N ALA A 149 11.06 70.85 -48.04
CA ALA A 149 11.08 70.67 -46.59
C ALA A 149 11.25 69.20 -46.21
N HIS A 150 12.33 68.90 -45.48
CA HIS A 150 12.58 67.57 -44.93
C HIS A 150 12.08 67.46 -43.50
N PHE A 151 10.84 67.01 -43.31
CA PHE A 151 10.38 66.59 -41.98
C PHE A 151 11.05 65.25 -41.64
N LYS A 152 11.75 65.19 -40.50
CA LYS A 152 12.40 63.98 -40.02
C LYS A 152 12.21 63.88 -38.51
N VAL A 153 11.85 62.70 -38.04
CA VAL A 153 11.84 62.33 -36.62
C VAL A 153 13.29 62.10 -36.18
N THR A 154 13.66 62.54 -34.98
CA THR A 154 15.03 62.30 -34.50
C THR A 154 15.28 60.82 -34.28
N GLU A 155 16.52 60.36 -34.44
CA GLU A 155 16.89 58.94 -34.26
C GLU A 155 16.51 58.40 -32.85
N ARG A 156 16.46 59.29 -31.84
CA ARG A 156 16.04 58.95 -30.48
C ARG A 156 14.53 58.70 -30.39
N GLU A 157 13.74 59.56 -31.01
CA GLU A 157 12.27 59.44 -31.05
C GLU A 157 11.84 58.20 -31.86
N GLU A 158 12.49 57.95 -32.99
CA GLU A 158 12.23 56.78 -33.85
C GLU A 158 12.61 55.47 -33.14
N ARG A 159 13.74 55.44 -32.42
CA ARG A 159 14.14 54.32 -31.58
C ARG A 159 13.11 53.99 -30.51
N VAL A 160 12.68 55.00 -29.75
CA VAL A 160 11.68 54.81 -28.70
C VAL A 160 10.35 54.40 -29.31
N HIS A 161 9.97 54.95 -30.46
CA HIS A 161 8.79 54.51 -31.21
C HIS A 161 8.83 53.00 -31.50
N HIS A 162 9.92 52.47 -32.08
CA HIS A 162 10.04 51.04 -32.36
C HIS A 162 9.99 50.17 -31.10
N THR A 163 10.71 50.56 -30.05
CA THR A 163 10.68 49.86 -28.76
C THR A 163 9.27 49.82 -28.16
N LEU A 164 8.56 50.95 -28.15
CA LEU A 164 7.18 51.01 -27.65
C LEU A 164 6.22 50.15 -28.50
N GLN A 165 6.31 50.22 -29.84
CA GLN A 165 5.46 49.41 -30.72
C GLN A 165 5.66 47.91 -30.49
N LYS A 166 6.89 47.46 -30.21
CA LYS A 166 7.16 46.04 -29.92
C LYS A 166 6.63 45.61 -28.55
N GLU A 167 6.75 46.46 -27.54
CA GLU A 167 6.12 46.22 -26.23
C GLU A 167 4.59 46.10 -26.36
N GLY A 168 3.96 46.89 -27.24
CA GLY A 168 2.54 46.78 -27.54
C GLY A 168 2.11 45.49 -28.27
N ARG A 169 3.05 44.77 -28.91
CA ARG A 169 2.77 43.51 -29.64
C ARG A 169 3.00 42.25 -28.80
N THR A 170 3.77 42.36 -27.72
CA THR A 170 4.19 41.20 -26.93
C THR A 170 3.10 40.80 -25.94
N THR A 171 2.35 39.74 -26.24
CA THR A 171 1.38 39.14 -25.31
C THR A 171 2.11 38.24 -24.30
N GLN A 172 2.15 38.64 -23.02
CA GLN A 172 2.49 37.80 -21.86
C GLN A 172 3.94 37.25 -21.70
N SER A 173 4.92 37.63 -22.52
CA SER A 173 6.32 37.30 -22.21
C SER A 173 6.88 38.28 -21.16
N LYS A 174 7.39 37.74 -20.04
CA LYS A 174 8.04 38.53 -18.99
C LYS A 174 9.38 39.05 -19.52
N THR A 175 9.42 40.34 -19.88
CA THR A 175 10.67 41.05 -20.23
C THR A 175 11.67 40.93 -19.06
N SER A 176 12.95 40.72 -19.35
CA SER A 176 13.95 40.65 -18.29
C SER A 176 14.11 42.03 -17.62
N LYS A 177 14.41 42.06 -16.32
CA LYS A 177 14.65 43.30 -15.57
C LYS A 177 15.70 44.20 -16.25
N ALA A 178 16.69 43.59 -16.90
CA ALA A 178 17.73 44.31 -17.62
C ALA A 178 17.18 45.08 -18.82
N VAL A 179 16.28 44.46 -19.61
CA VAL A 179 15.61 45.12 -20.74
C VAL A 179 14.64 46.18 -20.25
N GLU A 180 13.88 45.90 -19.18
CA GLU A 180 12.98 46.87 -18.56
C GLU A 180 13.73 48.14 -18.16
N SER A 181 14.85 48.02 -17.44
CA SER A 181 15.71 49.15 -17.08
C SER A 181 16.23 49.92 -18.30
N ALA A 182 16.63 49.21 -19.36
CA ALA A 182 17.14 49.85 -20.57
C ALA A 182 16.05 50.60 -21.36
N ILE A 183 14.83 50.05 -21.44
CA ILE A 183 13.66 50.72 -22.03
C ILE A 183 13.36 52.01 -21.27
N ILE A 184 13.39 51.98 -19.94
CA ILE A 184 13.17 53.14 -19.10
C ILE A 184 14.23 54.22 -19.34
N MET A 185 15.51 53.83 -19.44
CA MET A 185 16.59 54.78 -19.75
C MET A 185 16.41 55.42 -21.12
N ASP A 186 16.04 54.66 -22.15
CA ASP A 186 15.80 55.19 -23.50
C ASP A 186 14.57 56.11 -23.54
N LEU A 187 13.48 55.74 -22.87
CA LEU A 187 12.27 56.55 -22.76
C LEU A 187 12.52 57.86 -22.00
N ALA A 188 13.16 57.80 -20.82
CA ALA A 188 13.48 58.98 -20.02
C ALA A 188 14.34 59.97 -20.82
N ARG A 189 15.36 59.46 -21.53
CA ARG A 189 16.23 60.26 -22.40
C ARG A 189 15.45 60.94 -23.54
N ALA A 190 14.50 60.27 -24.18
CA ALA A 190 13.66 60.87 -25.21
C ALA A 190 12.67 61.92 -24.66
N LEU A 191 12.24 61.77 -23.41
CA LEU A 191 11.35 62.72 -22.73
C LEU A 191 12.08 63.94 -22.14
N GLY A 192 13.41 63.87 -22.04
CA GLY A 192 14.24 64.86 -21.35
C GLY A 192 14.17 64.77 -19.83
N ILE A 193 13.92 63.57 -19.31
CA ILE A 193 13.78 63.27 -17.87
C ILE A 193 15.05 62.54 -17.41
N ASP A 194 15.48 62.82 -16.18
CA ASP A 194 16.53 62.04 -15.53
C ASP A 194 16.06 60.57 -15.37
N PRO A 195 16.80 59.58 -15.88
CA PRO A 195 16.42 58.17 -15.75
C PRO A 195 16.35 57.67 -14.32
N GLU A 196 16.78 58.43 -13.29
CA GLU A 196 16.56 58.08 -11.88
C GLU A 196 15.29 58.71 -11.27
N ASN A 197 14.64 59.65 -11.97
CA ASN A 197 13.44 60.34 -11.48
C ASN A 197 12.15 59.57 -11.78
N HIS A 198 11.87 58.58 -10.93
CA HIS A 198 10.69 57.71 -11.02
C HIS A 198 9.35 58.48 -10.98
N ASP A 199 9.26 59.53 -10.16
CA ASP A 199 8.02 60.28 -9.96
C ASP A 199 7.59 61.02 -11.22
N GLU A 200 8.54 61.68 -11.91
CA GLU A 200 8.24 62.38 -13.16
C GLU A 200 7.94 61.40 -14.29
N LEU A 201 8.59 60.24 -14.35
CA LEU A 201 8.27 59.20 -15.35
C LEU A 201 6.88 58.61 -15.12
N SER A 202 6.53 58.30 -13.87
CA SER A 202 5.20 57.82 -13.48
C SER A 202 4.11 58.83 -13.84
N LYS A 203 4.39 60.12 -13.67
CA LYS A 203 3.50 61.20 -14.07
C LYS A 203 3.29 61.24 -15.58
N GLN A 204 4.32 61.04 -16.40
CA GLN A 204 4.16 60.95 -17.87
C GLN A 204 3.31 59.74 -18.31
N ILE A 205 3.43 58.60 -17.63
CA ILE A 205 2.58 57.42 -17.92
C ILE A 205 1.12 57.67 -17.52
N ARG A 206 0.86 58.37 -16.41
CA ARG A 206 -0.50 58.80 -16.06
C ARG A 206 -1.11 59.74 -17.10
N LEU A 207 -0.30 60.63 -17.71
CA LEU A 207 -0.76 61.45 -18.83
C LEU A 207 -1.13 60.59 -20.05
N LEU A 208 -0.30 59.61 -20.40
CA LEU A 208 -0.62 58.65 -21.46
C LEU A 208 -1.92 57.89 -21.17
N LYS A 209 -2.16 57.49 -19.92
CA LYS A 209 -3.40 56.80 -19.51
C LYS A 209 -4.64 57.63 -19.83
N ASN A 210 -4.59 58.93 -19.54
CA ASN A 210 -5.68 59.86 -19.87
C ASN A 210 -5.83 60.01 -21.39
N ASP A 211 -4.71 60.09 -22.13
CA ASP A 211 -4.74 60.21 -23.60
C ASP A 211 -5.36 58.99 -24.30
N VAL A 212 -5.09 57.79 -23.76
CA VAL A 212 -5.52 56.51 -24.30
C VAL A 212 -6.95 56.16 -23.89
N ALA A 213 -7.45 56.66 -22.76
CA ALA A 213 -8.83 56.45 -22.33
C ALA A 213 -9.87 56.94 -23.38
N GLY A 214 -9.52 57.97 -24.15
CA GLY A 214 -10.32 58.47 -25.27
C GLY A 214 -9.95 57.92 -26.66
N SER A 215 -8.97 57.01 -26.76
CA SER A 215 -8.48 56.44 -28.03
C SER A 215 -9.03 55.04 -28.29
N ASN A 216 -9.34 54.73 -29.55
CA ASN A 216 -9.74 53.39 -30.01
C ASN A 216 -8.54 52.50 -30.41
N SER A 217 -7.31 53.00 -30.32
CA SER A 217 -6.12 52.23 -30.70
C SER A 217 -5.83 51.11 -29.71
N VAL A 218 -5.99 49.86 -30.16
CA VAL A 218 -5.62 48.67 -29.37
C VAL A 218 -4.11 48.64 -29.12
N SER A 219 -3.30 49.14 -30.05
CA SER A 219 -1.84 49.22 -29.88
C SER A 219 -1.47 50.12 -28.71
N GLU A 220 -2.02 51.34 -28.66
CA GLU A 220 -1.73 52.30 -27.57
C GLU A 220 -2.13 51.76 -26.19
N ARG A 221 -3.27 51.06 -26.10
CA ARG A 221 -3.70 50.41 -24.85
C ARG A 221 -2.74 49.32 -24.39
N ARG A 222 -2.21 48.50 -25.31
CA ARG A 222 -1.22 47.47 -24.98
C ARG A 222 0.12 48.09 -24.56
N ILE A 223 0.55 49.16 -25.23
CA ILE A 223 1.75 49.91 -24.86
C ILE A 223 1.62 50.47 -23.44
N LEU A 224 0.49 51.10 -23.12
CA LEU A 224 0.21 51.61 -21.77
C LEU A 224 0.31 50.51 -20.72
N VAL A 225 -0.34 49.37 -20.93
CA VAL A 225 -0.31 48.24 -19.99
C VAL A 225 1.11 47.71 -19.80
N SER A 226 1.91 47.60 -20.88
CA SER A 226 3.31 47.18 -20.73
C SER A 226 4.12 48.22 -19.98
N LEU A 227 3.96 49.52 -20.25
CA LEU A 227 4.69 50.58 -19.54
C LEU A 227 4.32 50.67 -18.05
N GLU A 228 3.04 50.56 -17.68
CA GLU A 228 2.60 50.47 -16.27
C GLU A 228 3.30 49.28 -15.59
N ARG A 229 3.28 48.11 -16.23
CA ARG A 229 3.97 46.90 -15.72
C ARG A 229 5.48 47.09 -15.59
N ILE A 230 6.14 47.70 -16.58
CA ILE A 230 7.59 47.90 -16.59
C ILE A 230 7.98 48.84 -15.46
N VAL A 231 7.27 49.96 -15.29
CA VAL A 231 7.55 50.92 -14.20
C VAL A 231 7.29 50.32 -12.82
N ASP A 232 6.20 49.58 -12.64
CA ASP A 232 5.90 48.93 -11.36
C ASP A 232 6.95 47.87 -10.96
N ASN A 233 7.56 47.20 -11.95
CA ASN A 233 8.60 46.18 -11.72
C ASN A 233 10.03 46.76 -11.71
N TRP A 234 10.22 48.01 -12.09
CA TRP A 234 11.53 48.61 -12.24
C TRP A 234 12.21 48.81 -10.87
N ALA A 235 13.39 48.21 -10.73
CA ALA A 235 14.13 48.25 -9.47
C ALA A 235 14.80 49.62 -9.27
N ILE A 236 14.13 50.49 -8.51
CA ILE A 236 14.65 51.82 -8.12
C ILE A 236 15.84 51.68 -7.16
N ARG A 237 15.84 50.65 -6.31
CA ARG A 237 16.86 50.41 -5.29
C ARG A 237 17.71 49.20 -5.64
N PRO A 238 19.03 49.21 -5.33
CA PRO A 238 19.84 48.02 -5.45
C PRO A 238 19.24 46.90 -4.62
N ASN A 239 19.01 45.76 -5.25
CA ASN A 239 18.62 44.57 -4.53
C ASN A 239 19.87 44.00 -3.88
N ILE A 240 20.23 44.54 -2.70
CA ILE A 240 21.25 43.94 -1.83
C ILE A 240 20.57 42.75 -1.12
N SER A 241 20.03 41.81 -1.89
CA SER A 241 19.47 40.57 -1.36
C SER A 241 20.55 39.60 -0.91
N ALA A 242 21.80 39.79 -1.36
CA ALA A 242 22.86 38.83 -1.13
C ALA A 242 23.02 38.48 0.35
N TRP A 243 23.08 39.46 1.27
CA TRP A 243 23.34 39.14 2.68
C TRP A 243 22.46 39.90 3.68
N LYS A 244 21.15 40.01 3.41
CA LYS A 244 20.20 40.27 4.50
C LYS A 244 20.21 39.07 5.46
N ALA A 245 21.12 39.08 6.42
CA ALA A 245 20.96 38.32 7.64
C ALA A 245 19.59 38.72 8.20
N GLY A 246 18.70 37.76 8.45
CA GLY A 246 17.39 38.01 9.06
C GLY A 246 17.48 38.43 10.53
N MET A 247 18.56 39.11 10.94
CA MET A 247 18.82 39.58 12.29
C MET A 247 19.18 41.04 12.24
N GLU A 248 18.38 41.86 12.92
CA GLU A 248 18.81 43.11 13.53
C GLU A 248 19.83 42.74 14.63
N PHE A 249 21.07 42.46 14.24
CA PHE A 249 22.17 42.62 15.19
C PHE A 249 22.25 44.12 15.47
N GLU A 250 22.29 44.54 16.73
CA GLU A 250 22.30 45.95 17.15
C GLU A 250 23.51 46.77 16.64
N ASP A 251 24.40 46.17 15.83
CA ASP A 251 25.49 46.84 15.14
C ASP A 251 25.23 46.90 13.62
N ASP A 252 25.00 48.11 13.10
CA ASP A 252 24.94 48.44 11.67
C ASP A 252 26.26 48.12 10.90
N ASP A 253 27.30 47.62 11.59
CA ASP A 253 28.68 47.45 11.10
C ASP A 253 29.04 46.03 10.63
N VAL A 254 28.12 45.06 10.63
CA VAL A 254 28.46 43.63 10.42
C VAL A 254 28.62 43.24 8.93
N HIS A 255 28.07 44.02 7.99
CA HIS A 255 28.12 43.71 6.56
C HIS A 255 28.78 44.85 5.77
N ILE A 256 29.79 44.54 4.98
CA ILE A 256 30.44 45.53 4.10
C ILE A 256 29.52 45.77 2.91
N SER A 257 28.87 46.91 2.83
CA SER A 257 27.97 47.24 1.69
C SER A 257 28.73 47.18 0.35
N PRO A 258 28.08 46.75 -0.75
CA PRO A 258 28.73 46.74 -2.05
C PRO A 258 29.00 48.18 -2.50
N PHE A 259 30.18 48.43 -3.06
CA PHE A 259 30.46 49.70 -3.70
C PHE A 259 29.51 49.91 -4.89
N LYS A 260 29.11 51.16 -5.15
CA LYS A 260 28.19 51.48 -6.27
C LYS A 260 28.67 50.92 -7.61
N ASN A 261 29.99 50.92 -7.84
CA ASN A 261 30.60 50.42 -9.07
C ASN A 261 30.53 48.89 -9.23
N PHE A 262 30.17 48.15 -8.18
CA PHE A 262 29.97 46.70 -8.24
C PHE A 262 28.61 46.34 -8.83
N LEU A 263 27.67 47.29 -8.80
CA LEU A 263 26.30 47.07 -9.22
C LEU A 263 26.18 47.23 -10.73
N CYS A 264 25.56 46.26 -11.39
CA CYS A 264 25.22 46.37 -12.79
C CYS A 264 24.16 47.49 -12.97
N PRO A 265 24.37 48.47 -13.87
CA PRO A 265 23.40 49.54 -14.08
C PRO A 265 22.01 49.07 -14.53
N LEU A 266 21.94 47.90 -15.19
CA LEU A 266 20.71 47.29 -15.70
C LEU A 266 19.95 46.48 -14.65
N THR A 267 20.64 45.58 -13.94
CA THR A 267 19.99 44.67 -12.97
C THR A 267 19.92 45.25 -11.57
N LYS A 268 20.75 46.26 -11.26
CA LYS A 268 20.94 46.82 -9.92
C LYS A 268 21.40 45.79 -8.87
N GLU A 269 22.03 44.71 -9.34
CA GLU A 269 22.60 43.63 -8.52
C GLU A 269 24.13 43.62 -8.68
N VAL A 270 24.85 43.05 -7.70
CA VAL A 270 26.31 42.90 -7.75
C VAL A 270 26.69 42.02 -8.94
N MET A 271 27.60 42.51 -9.78
CA MET A 271 28.06 41.79 -10.96
C MET A 271 28.86 40.55 -10.58
N ARG A 272 28.56 39.41 -11.22
CA ARG A 272 29.35 38.18 -11.12
C ARG A 272 30.38 38.09 -12.25
N TYR A 273 30.01 38.55 -13.44
CA TYR A 273 30.87 38.59 -14.62
C TYR A 273 30.86 40.00 -15.23
N PRO A 274 31.52 40.98 -14.58
CA PRO A 274 31.55 42.35 -15.07
C PRO A 274 32.28 42.44 -16.43
N VAL A 275 31.62 43.05 -17.41
CA VAL A 275 32.17 43.32 -18.75
C VAL A 275 32.05 44.79 -19.11
N VAL A 276 33.10 45.33 -19.71
CA VAL A 276 33.19 46.72 -20.15
C VAL A 276 32.88 46.81 -21.65
N LEU A 277 32.03 47.76 -22.01
CA LEU A 277 31.73 48.12 -23.39
C LEU A 277 32.69 49.18 -23.91
N GLN A 278 32.67 49.43 -25.23
CA GLN A 278 33.39 50.55 -25.86
C GLN A 278 33.08 51.90 -25.20
N SER A 279 31.86 52.09 -24.68
CA SER A 279 31.45 53.31 -23.95
C SER A 279 32.06 53.45 -22.56
N SER A 280 33.02 52.58 -22.18
CA SER A 280 33.64 52.52 -20.84
C SER A 280 32.66 52.25 -19.68
N GLN A 281 31.45 51.78 -19.98
CA GLN A 281 30.46 51.38 -18.97
C GLN A 281 30.56 49.88 -18.72
N THR A 282 30.41 49.48 -17.45
CA THR A 282 30.50 48.07 -17.03
C THR A 282 29.12 47.51 -16.70
N TYR A 283 28.86 46.29 -17.16
CA TYR A 283 27.60 45.59 -16.94
C TYR A 283 27.83 44.12 -16.57
N GLU A 284 26.81 43.49 -15.99
CA GLU A 284 26.76 42.03 -15.94
C GLU A 284 26.63 41.47 -17.36
N ARG A 285 27.50 40.51 -17.72
CA ARG A 285 27.59 39.96 -19.08
C ARG A 285 26.25 39.46 -19.61
N THR A 286 25.52 38.69 -18.80
CA THR A 286 24.24 38.10 -19.23
C THR A 286 23.19 39.18 -19.48
N ALA A 287 23.15 40.21 -18.63
CA ALA A 287 22.21 41.32 -18.73
C ALA A 287 22.41 42.16 -20.00
N ILE A 288 23.67 42.51 -20.31
CA ILE A 288 23.97 43.35 -21.48
C ILE A 288 23.85 42.58 -22.81
N ASN A 289 24.19 41.29 -22.83
CA ASN A 289 23.96 40.44 -24.01
C ASN A 289 22.48 40.39 -24.38
N TYR A 290 21.62 40.16 -23.39
CA TYR A 290 20.18 40.11 -23.63
C TYR A 290 19.63 41.45 -24.13
N TRP A 291 20.20 42.57 -23.70
CA TRP A 291 19.86 43.88 -24.26
C TRP A 291 20.29 44.04 -25.73
N PHE A 292 21.48 43.55 -26.10
CA PHE A 292 21.93 43.56 -27.49
C PHE A 292 21.05 42.70 -28.39
N GLU A 293 20.74 41.48 -27.96
CA GLU A 293 19.79 40.59 -28.65
C GLU A 293 18.46 41.30 -28.86
N ARG A 294 17.92 41.94 -27.82
CA ARG A 294 16.68 42.71 -27.92
C ARG A 294 16.77 43.85 -28.94
N CYS A 295 17.84 44.62 -28.95
CA CYS A 295 18.02 45.70 -29.95
C CYS A 295 18.02 45.16 -31.38
N LEU A 296 18.75 44.06 -31.63
CA LEU A 296 18.82 43.44 -32.96
C LEU A 296 17.45 42.93 -33.41
N GLU A 297 16.69 42.29 -32.51
CA GLU A 297 15.32 41.88 -32.81
C GLU A 297 14.36 43.07 -33.02
N ASP A 298 14.64 44.25 -32.45
CA ASP A 298 13.87 45.48 -32.66
C ASP A 298 14.19 46.11 -34.03
N GLY A 299 15.17 45.57 -34.77
CA GLY A 299 15.63 46.11 -36.05
C GLY A 299 16.46 47.38 -35.90
N ARG A 300 17.10 47.59 -34.74
CA ARG A 300 17.87 48.79 -34.43
C ARG A 300 19.30 48.47 -34.00
N ASP A 301 20.19 49.43 -34.19
CA ASP A 301 21.56 49.29 -33.73
C ASP A 301 21.63 49.21 -32.19
N PRO A 302 22.41 48.27 -31.63
CA PRO A 302 22.58 48.17 -30.19
C PRO A 302 23.26 49.40 -29.61
N THR A 303 22.73 49.86 -28.49
CA THR A 303 23.19 51.07 -27.83
C THR A 303 23.62 50.79 -26.41
N CYS A 304 24.59 51.57 -25.92
CA CYS A 304 24.91 51.55 -24.50
C CYS A 304 23.69 52.03 -23.70
N PRO A 305 23.13 51.23 -22.78
CA PRO A 305 21.93 51.61 -22.04
C PRO A 305 22.07 52.92 -21.26
N VAL A 306 23.23 53.13 -20.62
CA VAL A 306 23.49 54.32 -19.79
C VAL A 306 23.74 55.55 -20.65
N THR A 307 24.65 55.49 -21.64
CA THR A 307 25.01 56.67 -22.44
C THR A 307 24.02 56.96 -23.58
N GLY A 308 23.30 55.94 -24.06
CA GLY A 308 22.39 56.01 -25.21
C GLY A 308 23.11 56.01 -26.57
N GLU A 309 24.44 55.96 -26.58
CA GLU A 309 25.28 55.97 -27.78
C GLU A 309 25.18 54.65 -28.54
N VAL A 310 25.16 54.74 -29.87
CA VAL A 310 25.22 53.58 -30.76
C VAL A 310 26.62 52.98 -30.70
N LEU A 311 26.71 51.67 -30.47
CA LEU A 311 27.99 50.98 -30.31
C LEU A 311 28.55 50.59 -31.69
N GLY A 312 29.79 50.97 -31.97
CA GLY A 312 30.48 50.55 -33.20
C GLY A 312 30.97 49.11 -33.16
N SER A 313 31.07 48.51 -31.96
CA SER A 313 31.39 47.10 -31.74
C SER A 313 30.61 46.56 -30.53
N LEU A 314 30.13 45.32 -30.64
CA LEU A 314 29.49 44.59 -29.54
C LEU A 314 30.48 43.76 -28.73
N GLU A 315 31.79 43.94 -28.96
CA GLU A 315 32.84 43.28 -28.20
C GLU A 315 32.78 43.71 -26.73
N MET A 316 32.60 42.74 -25.84
CA MET A 316 32.60 42.93 -24.39
C MET A 316 33.91 42.47 -23.80
N LYS A 317 34.67 43.38 -23.19
CA LYS A 317 35.94 43.03 -22.56
C LYS A 317 35.71 42.69 -21.08
N PRO A 318 36.15 41.52 -20.58
CA PRO A 318 36.05 41.21 -19.15
C PRO A 318 36.77 42.26 -18.31
N ASN A 319 36.11 42.80 -17.29
CA ASN A 319 36.73 43.71 -16.34
C ASN A 319 37.36 42.90 -15.20
N ILE A 320 38.54 42.35 -15.46
CA ILE A 320 39.23 41.45 -14.52
C ILE A 320 39.52 42.14 -13.18
N GLY A 321 39.90 43.42 -13.21
CA GLY A 321 40.16 44.19 -11.98
C GLY A 321 38.91 44.36 -11.12
N LEU A 322 37.77 44.70 -11.74
CA LEU A 322 36.50 44.80 -11.01
C LEU A 322 36.01 43.43 -10.52
N ALA A 323 36.18 42.38 -11.33
CA ALA A 323 35.84 41.02 -10.92
C ALA A 323 36.65 40.59 -9.68
N GLY A 324 37.96 40.87 -9.66
CA GLY A 324 38.80 40.60 -8.50
C GLY A 324 38.41 41.42 -7.26
N ALA A 325 38.08 42.71 -7.43
CA ALA A 325 37.61 43.55 -6.32
C ALA A 325 36.26 43.07 -5.74
N ILE A 326 35.34 42.64 -6.60
CA ILE A 326 34.06 42.04 -6.18
C ILE A 326 34.31 40.72 -5.46
N GLU A 327 35.19 39.85 -5.99
CA GLU A 327 35.55 38.59 -5.36
C GLU A 327 36.19 38.80 -3.98
N GLU A 328 37.08 39.78 -3.83
CA GLU A 328 37.69 40.14 -2.55
C GLU A 328 36.64 40.65 -1.55
N TRP A 329 35.69 41.45 -2.02
CA TRP A 329 34.56 41.90 -1.22
C TRP A 329 33.67 40.74 -0.77
N VAL A 330 33.29 39.83 -1.67
CA VAL A 330 32.56 38.59 -1.32
C VAL A 330 33.33 37.81 -0.28
N ASN A 331 34.63 37.60 -0.49
CA ASN A 331 35.50 36.83 0.38
C ASN A 331 35.54 37.38 1.81
N ARG A 332 35.61 38.70 1.99
CA ARG A 332 35.60 39.36 3.31
C ARG A 332 34.27 39.17 4.03
N ASN A 333 33.16 39.29 3.33
CA ASN A 333 31.86 39.14 3.95
C ASN A 333 31.54 37.69 4.30
N VAL A 334 31.94 36.74 3.44
CA VAL A 334 31.89 35.31 3.81
C VAL A 334 32.72 35.06 5.08
N GLU A 335 33.91 35.65 5.23
CA GLU A 335 34.70 35.50 6.45
C GLU A 335 33.99 36.06 7.69
N ILE A 336 33.29 37.18 7.56
CA ILE A 336 32.49 37.74 8.65
C ILE A 336 31.35 36.79 9.01
N LEU A 337 30.58 36.30 8.03
CA LEU A 337 29.48 35.36 8.24
C LEU A 337 29.95 34.04 8.86
N VAL A 338 31.10 33.52 8.43
CA VAL A 338 31.71 32.32 9.01
C VAL A 338 32.11 32.56 10.46
N LYS A 339 32.72 33.72 10.78
CA LYS A 339 33.06 34.07 12.17
C LYS A 339 31.80 34.15 13.06
N ILE A 340 30.73 34.79 12.58
CA ILE A 340 29.43 34.85 13.29
C ILE A 340 28.89 33.44 13.49
N SER A 341 28.91 32.61 12.44
CA SER A 341 28.45 31.23 12.51
C SER A 341 29.18 30.44 13.60
N VAL A 342 30.51 30.55 13.66
CA VAL A 342 31.33 29.92 14.72
C VAL A 342 30.97 30.49 16.10
N GLN A 343 30.86 31.82 16.24
CA GLN A 343 30.54 32.46 17.52
C GLN A 343 29.20 32.01 18.10
N HIS A 344 28.17 31.88 17.27
CA HIS A 344 26.83 31.47 17.73
C HIS A 344 26.71 29.97 17.93
N LEU A 345 27.29 29.15 17.06
CA LEU A 345 27.24 27.68 17.19
C LEU A 345 28.14 27.14 18.31
N SER A 346 29.16 27.89 18.73
CA SER A 346 30.05 27.49 19.83
C SER A 346 29.51 27.80 21.22
N LYS A 347 28.41 28.56 21.35
CA LYS A 347 27.79 28.86 22.65
C LYS A 347 27.01 27.65 23.15
N GLU A 348 27.23 27.26 24.40
CA GLU A 348 26.46 26.21 25.08
C GLU A 348 25.65 26.80 26.26
N PRO A 349 24.30 26.74 26.25
CA PRO A 349 23.43 26.29 25.17
C PRO A 349 23.34 27.31 24.02
N PRO A 350 23.03 26.86 22.79
CA PRO A 350 22.92 27.76 21.65
C PRO A 350 21.65 28.61 21.75
N VAL A 351 21.77 29.90 21.41
CA VAL A 351 20.64 30.85 21.40
C VAL A 351 19.77 30.57 20.18
N VAL A 352 18.59 29.97 20.41
CA VAL A 352 17.68 29.43 19.37
C VAL A 352 17.29 30.48 18.34
N ASP A 353 16.99 31.71 18.78
CA ASP A 353 16.56 32.81 17.92
C ASP A 353 17.63 33.19 16.88
N CYS A 354 18.91 32.95 17.19
CA CYS A 354 20.03 33.28 16.32
C CYS A 354 20.44 32.14 15.36
N LEU A 355 19.93 30.92 15.55
CA LEU A 355 20.40 29.76 14.79
C LEU A 355 19.85 29.71 13.37
N GLU A 356 18.61 30.16 13.14
CA GLU A 356 18.02 30.12 11.81
C GLU A 356 18.84 30.93 10.81
N GLY A 357 19.18 32.17 11.17
CA GLY A 357 20.03 33.03 10.33
C GLY A 357 21.43 32.46 10.10
N VAL A 358 22.03 31.82 11.10
CA VAL A 358 23.34 31.16 10.94
C VAL A 358 23.27 30.00 9.95
N LEU A 359 22.23 29.17 10.02
CA LEU A 359 22.05 28.04 9.11
C LEU A 359 21.75 28.52 7.68
N ASP A 360 20.95 29.58 7.54
CA ASP A 360 20.69 30.21 6.25
C ASP A 360 21.95 30.84 5.65
N ASN A 361 22.82 31.44 6.46
CA ASN A 361 24.12 31.95 6.00
C ASN A 361 24.99 30.83 5.42
N VAL A 362 25.09 29.69 6.12
CA VAL A 362 25.86 28.53 5.65
C VAL A 362 25.30 28.00 4.32
N TYR A 363 23.98 27.89 4.22
CA TYR A 363 23.30 27.49 2.99
C TYR A 363 23.58 28.45 1.83
N ASN A 364 23.39 29.76 2.06
CA ASN A 364 23.59 30.80 1.05
C ASN A 364 25.05 30.85 0.57
N ILE A 365 26.03 30.77 1.48
CA ILE A 365 27.45 30.69 1.10
C ILE A 365 27.68 29.49 0.17
N SER A 366 27.12 28.33 0.51
CA SER A 366 27.35 27.11 -0.26
C SER A 366 26.67 27.07 -1.63
N GLU A 367 25.48 27.66 -1.77
CA GLU A 367 24.75 27.71 -3.05
C GLU A 367 25.20 28.88 -3.94
N GLU A 368 25.33 30.09 -3.39
CA GLU A 368 25.67 31.29 -4.16
C GLU A 368 27.17 31.37 -4.47
N TYR A 369 28.02 30.92 -3.53
CA TYR A 369 29.48 30.98 -3.62
C TYR A 369 30.14 29.61 -3.37
N PRO A 370 29.97 28.61 -4.25
CA PRO A 370 30.53 27.27 -4.06
C PRO A 370 32.06 27.23 -3.81
N SER A 371 32.80 28.16 -4.40
CA SER A 371 34.25 28.30 -4.19
C SER A 371 34.62 28.69 -2.76
N CYS A 372 33.68 29.17 -1.95
CA CYS A 372 33.89 29.57 -0.56
C CYS A 372 33.53 28.49 0.46
N ARG A 373 33.02 27.31 0.04
CA ARG A 373 32.70 26.19 0.95
C ARG A 373 33.87 25.79 1.84
N TYR A 374 35.10 25.85 1.33
CA TYR A 374 36.30 25.52 2.10
C TYR A 374 36.49 26.44 3.32
N LYS A 375 36.01 27.70 3.29
CA LYS A 375 36.09 28.61 4.45
C LYS A 375 35.18 28.14 5.58
N VAL A 376 33.95 27.73 5.24
CA VAL A 376 32.99 27.13 6.19
C VAL A 376 33.56 25.85 6.78
N ARG A 377 34.12 24.99 5.92
CA ARG A 377 34.75 23.72 6.30
C ARG A 377 35.94 23.93 7.24
N ASN A 378 36.91 24.74 6.86
CA ASN A 378 38.15 24.97 7.61
C ASN A 378 37.92 25.69 8.94
N ALA A 379 36.84 26.48 9.04
CA ALA A 379 36.43 27.10 10.29
C ALA A 379 35.73 26.12 11.27
N GLY A 380 35.54 24.85 10.89
CA GLY A 380 34.93 23.83 11.75
C GLY A 380 33.40 23.95 11.90
N VAL A 381 32.74 24.77 11.07
CA VAL A 381 31.29 25.04 11.19
C VAL A 381 30.46 23.76 11.04
N LEU A 382 30.84 22.85 10.13
CA LEU A 382 30.15 21.58 9.92
C LEU A 382 30.11 20.74 11.19
N VAL A 383 31.24 20.63 11.89
CA VAL A 383 31.37 19.90 13.15
C VAL A 383 30.44 20.50 14.21
N LEU A 384 30.38 21.84 14.28
CA LEU A 384 29.50 22.53 15.22
C LEU A 384 28.02 22.30 14.92
N ILE A 385 27.59 22.33 13.65
CA ILE A 385 26.20 22.02 13.27
C ILE A 385 25.84 20.58 13.64
N VAL A 386 26.73 19.60 13.38
CA VAL A 386 26.49 18.19 13.73
C VAL A 386 26.43 17.99 15.24
N LYS A 387 27.32 18.63 16.02
CA LYS A 387 27.28 18.62 17.49
C LYS A 387 26.01 19.27 18.03
N MET A 388 25.57 20.38 17.47
CA MET A 388 24.32 21.04 17.83
C MET A 388 23.12 20.12 17.61
N LEU A 389 23.02 19.44 16.46
CA LEU A 389 21.97 18.46 16.19
C LEU A 389 21.98 17.29 17.20
N ARG A 390 23.16 16.86 17.63
CA ARG A 390 23.34 15.78 18.62
C ARG A 390 22.92 16.23 20.03
N ASN A 391 23.43 17.36 20.49
CA ASN A 391 23.30 17.83 21.87
C ASN A 391 21.92 18.48 22.13
N SER A 392 21.34 19.15 21.14
CA SER A 392 20.06 19.87 21.25
C SER A 392 18.89 19.13 20.60
N SER A 393 19.01 17.81 20.42
CA SER A 393 18.03 16.98 19.70
C SER A 393 16.60 17.10 20.24
N LYS A 394 16.39 17.35 21.53
CA LYS A 394 15.04 17.51 22.13
C LYS A 394 14.53 18.96 22.13
N SER A 395 15.39 19.96 22.13
CA SER A 395 15.03 21.37 22.34
C SER A 395 14.98 22.22 21.07
N ILE A 396 15.69 21.84 20.01
CA ILE A 396 15.89 22.71 18.83
C ILE A 396 14.65 22.82 17.91
N GLY A 397 13.68 21.90 18.03
CA GLY A 397 12.47 21.91 17.19
C GLY A 397 12.69 21.43 15.75
N THR A 398 11.62 21.01 15.08
CA THR A 398 11.67 20.39 13.74
C THR A 398 12.08 21.36 12.63
N HIS A 399 11.70 22.64 12.76
CA HIS A 399 12.06 23.70 11.79
C HIS A 399 13.57 23.88 11.69
N LEU A 400 14.25 24.12 12.81
CA LEU A 400 15.70 24.30 12.82
C LEU A 400 16.46 23.02 12.44
N ARG A 401 15.96 21.82 12.80
CA ARG A 401 16.56 20.57 12.28
C ARG A 401 16.48 20.51 10.76
N SER A 402 15.34 20.88 10.17
CA SER A 402 15.19 20.92 8.72
C SER A 402 16.16 21.91 8.06
N LYS A 403 16.34 23.11 8.63
CA LYS A 403 17.32 24.11 8.18
C LYS A 403 18.76 23.63 8.30
N ALA A 404 19.10 22.96 9.39
CA ALA A 404 20.43 22.40 9.61
C ALA A 404 20.75 21.30 8.59
N LEU A 405 19.80 20.38 8.35
CA LEU A 405 19.94 19.35 7.33
C LEU A 405 20.02 19.93 5.91
N MET A 406 19.27 21.00 5.63
CA MET A 406 19.35 21.72 4.35
C MET A 406 20.73 22.35 4.13
N ALA A 407 21.30 23.01 5.14
CA ALA A 407 22.64 23.58 5.09
C ALA A 407 23.71 22.49 4.90
N LEU A 408 23.62 21.39 5.67
CA LEU A 408 24.54 20.25 5.53
C LEU A 408 24.42 19.57 4.16
N LEU A 409 23.21 19.42 3.62
CA LEU A 409 22.97 18.89 2.28
C LEU A 409 23.64 19.75 1.20
N SER A 410 23.52 21.08 1.31
CA SER A 410 24.20 22.00 0.39
C SER A 410 25.72 21.84 0.48
N MET A 411 26.26 21.74 1.70
CA MET A 411 27.69 21.53 1.93
C MET A 411 28.18 20.16 1.48
N ALA A 412 27.32 19.14 1.44
CA ALA A 412 27.68 17.78 1.02
C ALA A 412 28.03 17.67 -0.47
N LYS A 413 27.71 18.69 -1.28
CA LYS A 413 28.19 18.84 -2.67
C LYS A 413 29.71 19.02 -2.78
N ASP A 414 30.40 19.24 -1.67
CA ASP A 414 31.86 19.25 -1.54
C ASP A 414 32.34 17.97 -0.85
N GLU A 415 33.21 17.20 -1.51
CA GLU A 415 33.58 15.84 -1.06
C GLU A 415 34.34 15.85 0.28
N GLU A 416 35.19 16.86 0.53
CA GLU A 416 35.87 17.01 1.82
C GLU A 416 34.88 17.32 2.95
N SER A 417 33.89 18.17 2.69
CA SER A 417 32.80 18.46 3.64
C SER A 417 31.98 17.21 3.94
N LYS A 418 31.65 16.41 2.91
CA LYS A 418 30.97 15.12 3.06
C LYS A 418 31.76 14.17 3.97
N ASN A 419 33.06 14.04 3.75
CA ASN A 419 33.93 13.21 4.60
C ASN A 419 33.94 13.64 6.07
N ILE A 420 34.02 14.95 6.35
CA ILE A 420 33.97 15.48 7.72
C ILE A 420 32.62 15.18 8.38
N MET A 421 31.51 15.38 7.66
CA MET A 421 30.17 15.09 8.19
C MET A 421 30.01 13.61 8.53
N LEU A 422 30.52 12.71 7.67
CA LEU A 422 30.49 11.27 7.90
C LEU A 422 31.33 10.83 9.10
N GLN A 423 32.51 11.44 9.30
CA GLN A 423 33.34 11.22 10.49
C GLN A 423 32.64 11.67 11.77
N GLU A 424 31.89 12.78 11.71
CA GLU A 424 31.09 13.28 12.82
C GLU A 424 29.75 12.54 13.03
N GLY A 425 29.49 11.46 12.28
CA GLY A 425 28.33 10.59 12.50
C GLY A 425 26.98 11.19 12.10
N ILE A 426 26.96 12.04 11.06
CA ILE A 426 25.72 12.65 10.54
C ILE A 426 24.68 11.60 10.11
N THR A 427 25.10 10.42 9.65
CA THR A 427 24.21 9.37 9.14
C THR A 427 23.15 8.97 10.16
N ARG A 428 23.57 8.74 11.41
CA ARG A 428 22.67 8.40 12.52
C ARG A 428 21.68 9.52 12.84
N LEU A 429 22.13 10.78 12.77
CA LEU A 429 21.28 11.95 13.03
C LEU A 429 20.26 12.16 11.90
N ALA A 430 20.65 11.94 10.65
CA ALA A 430 19.75 11.97 9.50
C ALA A 430 18.68 10.88 9.62
N ILE A 431 19.06 9.65 9.98
CA ILE A 431 18.11 8.54 10.23
C ILE A 431 17.15 8.88 11.38
N HIS A 432 17.65 9.44 12.48
CA HIS A 432 16.80 9.89 13.58
C HIS A 432 15.79 10.97 13.14
N SER A 433 16.19 11.85 12.22
CA SER A 433 15.33 12.91 11.67
C SER A 433 14.19 12.36 10.79
N LEU A 434 14.27 11.10 10.33
CA LEU A 434 13.16 10.43 9.63
C LEU A 434 11.95 10.15 10.54
N ILE A 435 12.18 10.10 11.87
CA ILE A 435 11.13 9.92 12.88
C ILE A 435 10.40 11.25 13.16
N GLY A 436 10.97 12.40 12.75
CA GLY A 436 10.41 13.72 12.99
C GLY A 436 8.99 13.88 12.43
N SER A 437 8.22 14.82 12.99
CA SER A 437 6.84 15.08 12.51
C SER A 437 6.78 15.99 11.27
N SER A 438 7.88 16.69 10.95
CA SER A 438 7.93 17.62 9.82
C SER A 438 8.30 16.91 8.52
N GLU A 439 7.50 17.12 7.48
CA GLU A 439 7.78 16.64 6.12
C GLU A 439 9.11 17.15 5.58
N LYS A 440 9.40 18.45 5.79
CA LYS A 440 10.64 19.08 5.33
C LYS A 440 11.87 18.49 6.02
N GLU A 441 11.75 18.18 7.32
CA GLU A 441 12.82 17.52 8.07
C GLU A 441 13.13 16.14 7.49
N LYS A 442 12.08 15.33 7.24
CA LYS A 442 12.22 14.03 6.56
C LYS A 442 12.81 14.18 5.16
N GLU A 443 12.36 15.17 4.39
CA GLU A 443 12.79 15.39 3.01
C GLU A 443 14.29 15.68 2.94
N TYR A 444 14.79 16.64 3.72
CA TYR A 444 16.21 16.96 3.75
C TYR A 444 17.05 15.82 4.33
N ALA A 445 16.54 15.09 5.33
CA ALA A 445 17.21 13.91 5.87
C ALA A 445 17.39 12.82 4.79
N VAL A 446 16.33 12.47 4.05
CA VAL A 446 16.41 11.45 2.99
C VAL A 446 17.30 11.94 1.83
N LYS A 447 17.20 13.22 1.43
CA LYS A 447 18.10 13.79 0.40
C LYS A 447 19.57 13.71 0.82
N LEU A 448 19.88 13.95 2.09
CA LEU A 448 21.23 13.84 2.62
C LEU A 448 21.71 12.38 2.64
N LEU A 449 20.86 11.46 3.06
CA LEU A 449 21.16 10.02 2.98
C LEU A 449 21.37 9.54 1.54
N LEU A 450 20.61 10.09 0.59
CA LEU A 450 20.76 9.81 -0.83
C LEU A 450 22.12 10.27 -1.35
N GLU A 451 22.56 11.48 -0.98
CA GLU A 451 23.88 12.00 -1.33
C GLU A 451 25.00 11.08 -0.83
N PHE A 452 24.86 10.55 0.40
CA PHE A 452 25.84 9.62 0.98
C PHE A 452 25.75 8.21 0.40
N SER A 453 24.57 7.77 -0.06
CA SER A 453 24.37 6.43 -0.65
C SER A 453 25.07 6.23 -2.00
N SER A 454 25.74 7.25 -2.53
CA SER A 454 26.66 7.10 -3.66
C SER A 454 27.92 6.30 -3.32
N ASP A 455 28.33 6.27 -2.04
CA ASP A 455 29.48 5.52 -1.55
C ASP A 455 29.05 4.17 -0.94
N LYS A 456 29.74 3.09 -1.34
CA LYS A 456 29.51 1.73 -0.83
C LYS A 456 29.67 1.67 0.69
N ALA A 457 30.71 2.30 1.25
CA ALA A 457 30.96 2.27 2.69
C ALA A 457 29.84 2.98 3.49
N CYS A 458 29.32 4.07 2.94
CA CYS A 458 28.17 4.77 3.51
C CYS A 458 26.88 3.96 3.44
N CYS A 459 26.63 3.24 2.34
CA CYS A 459 25.48 2.34 2.23
C CYS A 459 25.48 1.29 3.34
N ILE A 460 26.62 0.69 3.64
CA ILE A 460 26.76 -0.30 4.74
C ILE A 460 26.47 0.35 6.09
N LYS A 461 27.02 1.54 6.34
CA LYS A 461 26.72 2.32 7.56
C LYS A 461 25.22 2.62 7.70
N ILE A 462 24.54 3.00 6.63
CA ILE A 462 23.08 3.25 6.67
C ILE A 462 22.32 1.94 6.95
N ALA A 463 22.69 0.82 6.32
CA ALA A 463 22.03 -0.47 6.48
C ALA A 463 22.15 -1.03 7.90
N THR A 464 23.30 -0.82 8.53
CA THR A 464 23.59 -1.29 9.90
C THR A 464 22.97 -0.44 11.00
N GLU A 465 22.55 0.79 10.69
CA GLU A 465 21.92 1.67 11.68
C GLU A 465 20.52 1.17 12.06
N LYS A 466 20.28 1.06 13.38
CA LYS A 466 19.09 0.43 13.92
C LYS A 466 17.82 1.16 13.46
N GLY A 467 16.92 0.41 12.82
CA GLY A 467 15.63 0.91 12.35
C GLY A 467 15.68 1.73 11.06
N ALA A 468 16.86 1.99 10.49
CA ALA A 468 17.01 2.80 9.29
C ALA A 468 16.24 2.22 8.09
N LEU A 469 16.46 0.93 7.81
CA LEU A 469 15.83 0.22 6.70
C LEU A 469 14.31 0.08 6.86
N VAL A 470 13.83 -0.08 8.09
CA VAL A 470 12.38 -0.16 8.38
C VAL A 470 11.72 1.20 8.15
N LEU A 471 12.33 2.29 8.62
CA LEU A 471 11.84 3.65 8.40
C LEU A 471 11.83 4.00 6.90
N LEU A 472 12.93 3.74 6.20
CA LEU A 472 13.02 3.98 4.76
C LEU A 472 12.02 3.12 3.98
N SER A 473 11.84 1.85 4.33
CA SER A 473 10.87 0.96 3.67
C SER A 473 9.43 1.41 3.91
N SER A 474 9.10 1.81 5.13
CA SER A 474 7.78 2.38 5.47
C SER A 474 7.52 3.67 4.70
N MET A 475 8.51 4.56 4.58
CA MET A 475 8.40 5.80 3.80
C MET A 475 8.25 5.52 2.30
N ALA A 476 9.00 4.56 1.75
CA ALA A 476 8.89 4.15 0.34
C ALA A 476 7.50 3.59 0.02
N GLY A 477 6.89 2.84 0.95
CA GLY A 477 5.52 2.32 0.80
C GLY A 477 4.41 3.34 1.05
N ASN A 478 4.70 4.54 1.57
CA ASN A 478 3.67 5.54 1.86
C ASN A 478 3.31 6.35 0.60
N LEU A 479 2.16 6.03 0.01
CA LEU A 479 1.64 6.68 -1.19
C LEU A 479 1.08 8.09 -0.95
N GLU A 480 0.88 8.51 0.31
CA GLU A 480 0.36 9.85 0.65
C GLU A 480 1.34 10.97 0.27
N HIS A 481 2.64 10.67 0.28
CA HIS A 481 3.71 11.64 -0.01
C HIS A 481 4.65 11.14 -1.11
N PRO A 482 4.26 11.24 -2.40
CA PRO A 482 5.01 10.66 -3.51
C PRO A 482 6.45 11.16 -3.62
N GLY A 483 6.70 12.43 -3.28
CA GLY A 483 8.06 12.99 -3.29
C GLY A 483 9.00 12.29 -2.32
N LEU A 484 8.55 12.10 -1.07
CA LEU A 484 9.31 11.40 -0.03
C LEU A 484 9.44 9.91 -0.32
N SER A 485 8.36 9.27 -0.75
CA SER A 485 8.37 7.85 -1.16
C SER A 485 9.40 7.60 -2.25
N ASN A 486 9.42 8.42 -3.31
CA ASN A 486 10.40 8.31 -4.40
C ASN A 486 11.85 8.52 -3.94
N LEU A 487 12.09 9.45 -2.99
CA LEU A 487 13.42 9.67 -2.44
C LEU A 487 13.88 8.49 -1.58
N ALA A 488 13.02 7.97 -0.71
CA ALA A 488 13.33 6.82 0.14
C ALA A 488 13.61 5.56 -0.70
N ASP A 489 12.80 5.33 -1.74
CA ASP A 489 13.01 4.23 -2.67
C ASP A 489 14.34 4.34 -3.43
N LYS A 490 14.76 5.55 -3.84
CA LYS A 490 16.07 5.77 -4.45
C LYS A 490 17.22 5.42 -3.51
N VAL A 491 17.15 5.80 -2.24
CA VAL A 491 18.16 5.42 -1.24
C VAL A 491 18.26 3.90 -1.14
N LEU A 492 17.11 3.24 -0.97
CA LEU A 492 17.08 1.78 -0.83
C LEU A 492 17.59 1.07 -2.09
N LYS A 493 17.22 1.53 -3.30
CA LYS A 493 17.76 1.00 -4.57
C LYS A 493 19.27 1.13 -4.70
N GLN A 494 19.90 2.15 -4.12
CA GLN A 494 21.37 2.19 -4.06
C GLN A 494 21.91 1.14 -3.08
N MET A 495 21.24 0.96 -1.94
CA MET A 495 21.63 -0.03 -0.94
C MET A 495 21.48 -1.48 -1.44
N GLU A 496 20.49 -1.77 -2.28
CA GLU A 496 20.22 -3.10 -2.87
C GLU A 496 21.33 -3.59 -3.81
N LYS A 497 22.14 -2.66 -4.35
CA LYS A 497 23.31 -2.96 -5.19
C LYS A 497 24.51 -3.45 -4.38
N VAL A 498 24.52 -3.19 -3.07
CA VAL A 498 25.62 -3.57 -2.17
C VAL A 498 25.35 -4.93 -1.57
N GLU A 499 26.22 -5.91 -1.84
CA GLU A 499 26.06 -7.30 -1.39
C GLU A 499 25.99 -7.43 0.13
N ASP A 500 26.87 -6.70 0.83
CA ASP A 500 26.93 -6.66 2.30
C ASP A 500 25.61 -6.20 2.95
N ASN A 501 24.72 -5.56 2.18
CA ASN A 501 23.44 -5.05 2.69
C ASN A 501 22.29 -6.05 2.61
N VAL A 502 22.44 -7.16 1.89
CA VAL A 502 21.32 -8.08 1.59
C VAL A 502 20.69 -8.64 2.86
N GLN A 503 21.51 -9.05 3.83
CA GLN A 503 21.02 -9.56 5.12
C GLN A 503 20.19 -8.51 5.87
N TYR A 504 20.68 -7.27 5.92
CA TYR A 504 20.00 -6.17 6.62
C TYR A 504 18.68 -5.79 5.93
N LEU A 505 18.66 -5.79 4.59
CA LEU A 505 17.46 -5.55 3.78
C LEU A 505 16.41 -6.64 4.00
N ALA A 506 16.82 -7.91 3.97
CA ALA A 506 15.94 -9.04 4.25
C ALA A 506 15.37 -8.98 5.68
N ALA A 507 16.19 -8.63 6.68
CA ALA A 507 15.75 -8.44 8.06
C ALA A 507 14.73 -7.29 8.21
N ALA A 508 14.76 -6.30 7.32
CA ALA A 508 13.77 -5.22 7.24
C ALA A 508 12.52 -5.58 6.39
N GLY A 509 12.40 -6.82 5.91
CA GLY A 509 11.28 -7.30 5.10
C GLY A 509 11.41 -7.07 3.59
N ARG A 510 12.57 -6.57 3.11
CA ARG A 510 12.86 -6.33 1.69
C ARG A 510 13.58 -7.54 1.10
N PHE A 511 12.82 -8.56 0.71
CA PHE A 511 13.39 -9.83 0.24
C PHE A 511 13.81 -9.86 -1.23
N GLU A 512 13.37 -8.91 -2.06
CA GLU A 512 13.69 -8.90 -3.50
C GLU A 512 15.19 -9.02 -3.84
N PRO A 513 16.11 -8.30 -3.15
CA PRO A 513 17.54 -8.44 -3.42
C PRO A 513 18.11 -9.81 -3.05
N LEU A 514 17.54 -10.44 -2.00
CA LEU A 514 17.88 -11.80 -1.59
C LEU A 514 17.34 -12.81 -2.60
N LEU A 515 16.08 -12.67 -3.03
CA LEU A 515 15.42 -13.57 -3.97
C LEU A 515 16.07 -13.54 -5.35
N THR A 516 16.37 -12.34 -5.86
CA THR A 516 17.09 -12.18 -7.13
C THR A 516 18.41 -12.94 -7.11
N ARG A 517 19.19 -12.80 -6.03
CA ARG A 517 20.48 -13.51 -5.86
C ARG A 517 20.32 -15.01 -5.64
N LEU A 518 19.28 -15.43 -4.91
CA LEU A 518 18.97 -16.84 -4.71
C LEU A 518 18.56 -17.52 -6.03
N CYS A 519 17.87 -16.81 -6.92
CA CYS A 519 17.40 -17.37 -8.19
C CYS A 519 18.47 -17.29 -9.30
N GLU A 520 19.13 -16.15 -9.43
CA GLU A 520 19.98 -15.81 -10.60
C GLU A 520 21.48 -15.83 -10.29
N GLY A 521 21.89 -15.87 -9.01
CA GLY A 521 23.30 -15.83 -8.60
C GLY A 521 24.12 -17.06 -8.99
N SER A 522 25.45 -16.94 -8.81
CA SER A 522 26.38 -18.08 -8.85
C SER A 522 26.09 -19.06 -7.71
N ASP A 523 26.63 -20.28 -7.79
CA ASP A 523 26.39 -21.29 -6.75
C ASP A 523 26.81 -20.81 -5.36
N ASP A 524 27.97 -20.17 -5.22
CA ASP A 524 28.44 -19.63 -3.94
C ASP A 524 27.48 -18.59 -3.35
N VAL A 525 27.00 -17.67 -4.20
CA VAL A 525 26.02 -16.64 -3.79
C VAL A 525 24.71 -17.28 -3.38
N LYS A 526 24.23 -18.29 -4.12
CA LYS A 526 22.99 -19.00 -3.78
C LYS A 526 23.09 -19.74 -2.46
N ILE A 527 24.24 -20.34 -2.17
CA ILE A 527 24.53 -21.01 -0.90
C ILE A 527 24.48 -19.99 0.25
N GLU A 528 25.11 -18.83 0.08
CA GLU A 528 25.04 -17.74 1.06
C GLU A 528 23.61 -17.24 1.29
N MET A 529 22.83 -17.03 0.21
CA MET A 529 21.43 -16.62 0.32
C MET A 529 20.58 -17.68 1.04
N ALA A 530 20.77 -18.96 0.72
CA ALA A 530 20.09 -20.06 1.38
C ALA A 530 20.44 -20.13 2.88
N PHE A 531 21.72 -19.94 3.22
CA PHE A 531 22.16 -19.88 4.61
C PHE A 531 21.49 -18.73 5.38
N MET A 532 21.34 -17.56 4.75
CA MET A 532 20.58 -16.46 5.33
C MET A 532 19.11 -16.83 5.56
N VAL A 533 18.41 -17.37 4.54
CA VAL A 533 17.01 -17.82 4.70
C VAL A 533 16.88 -18.84 5.83
N GLY A 534 17.81 -19.77 5.95
CA GLY A 534 17.81 -20.79 7.00
C GLY A 534 18.07 -20.29 8.41
N SER A 535 18.80 -19.18 8.56
CA SER A 535 19.17 -18.60 9.87
C SER A 535 18.26 -17.46 10.33
N MET A 536 17.42 -16.93 9.44
CA MET A 536 16.52 -15.81 9.72
C MET A 536 15.25 -16.23 10.45
N THR A 537 14.76 -15.36 11.35
CA THR A 537 13.40 -15.44 11.88
C THR A 537 12.43 -14.80 10.88
N LEU A 538 11.70 -15.63 10.14
CA LEU A 538 10.81 -15.20 9.07
C LEU A 538 9.35 -15.16 9.54
N THR A 539 8.62 -14.13 9.13
CA THR A 539 7.15 -14.05 9.26
C THR A 539 6.47 -15.02 8.28
N ASN A 540 5.21 -15.40 8.54
CA ASN A 540 4.48 -16.31 7.65
C ASN A 540 4.40 -15.79 6.21
N SER A 541 4.12 -14.49 6.01
CA SER A 541 4.08 -13.88 4.67
C SER A 541 5.44 -13.94 3.96
N SER A 542 6.54 -13.72 4.68
CA SER A 542 7.88 -13.84 4.10
C SER A 542 8.26 -15.29 3.76
N LYS A 543 7.86 -16.27 4.60
CA LYS A 543 8.08 -17.69 4.31
C LYS A 543 7.34 -18.09 3.04
N GLU A 544 6.10 -17.64 2.87
CA GLU A 544 5.31 -17.90 1.67
C GLU A 544 5.94 -17.28 0.42
N GLN A 545 6.32 -16.00 0.48
CA GLN A 545 6.98 -15.32 -0.64
C GLN A 545 8.26 -16.02 -1.07
N ILE A 546 9.12 -16.38 -0.11
CA ILE A 546 10.39 -17.06 -0.39
C ILE A 546 10.15 -18.48 -0.93
N ALA A 547 9.19 -19.22 -0.39
CA ALA A 547 8.86 -20.55 -0.90
C ALA A 547 8.38 -20.48 -2.36
N ARG A 548 7.45 -19.57 -2.69
CA ARG A 548 6.91 -19.43 -4.05
C ARG A 548 7.98 -19.16 -5.12
N GLN A 549 8.99 -18.35 -4.80
CA GLN A 549 10.01 -17.94 -5.77
C GLN A 549 11.29 -18.78 -5.69
N GLY A 550 11.68 -19.24 -4.51
CA GLY A 550 12.97 -19.85 -4.23
C GLY A 550 12.97 -21.37 -4.05
N ALA A 551 11.83 -22.01 -3.79
CA ALA A 551 11.78 -23.45 -3.42
C ALA A 551 12.48 -24.35 -4.45
N LYS A 552 12.20 -24.16 -5.75
CA LYS A 552 12.81 -24.94 -6.83
C LYS A 552 14.34 -24.86 -6.81
N ILE A 553 14.91 -23.69 -6.54
CA ILE A 553 16.36 -23.50 -6.52
C ILE A 553 16.98 -24.12 -5.27
N LEU A 554 16.36 -23.95 -4.11
CA LEU A 554 16.77 -24.61 -2.87
C LEU A 554 16.78 -26.14 -3.03
N ILE A 555 15.78 -26.71 -3.69
CA ILE A 555 15.68 -28.16 -3.94
C ILE A 555 16.75 -28.63 -4.94
N GLN A 556 17.01 -27.86 -6.01
CA GLN A 556 18.10 -28.17 -6.94
C GLN A 556 19.47 -28.19 -6.26
N MET A 557 19.70 -27.29 -5.29
CA MET A 557 20.95 -27.22 -4.54
C MET A 557 21.19 -28.40 -3.59
N LEU A 558 20.15 -29.18 -3.21
CA LEU A 558 20.32 -30.40 -2.41
C LEU A 558 21.19 -31.46 -3.11
N SER A 559 21.22 -31.44 -4.44
CA SER A 559 22.06 -32.34 -5.25
C SER A 559 23.54 -31.97 -5.17
N LYS A 560 23.89 -30.74 -4.78
CA LYS A 560 25.28 -30.26 -4.67
C LYS A 560 25.77 -30.39 -3.21
N PRO A 561 26.93 -31.02 -2.96
CA PRO A 561 27.39 -31.24 -1.59
C PRO A 561 27.69 -29.95 -0.82
N GLU A 562 28.24 -28.93 -1.49
CA GLU A 562 28.61 -27.64 -0.87
C GLU A 562 27.39 -26.84 -0.42
N GLY A 563 26.29 -26.93 -1.17
CA GLY A 563 25.05 -26.17 -0.90
C GLY A 563 23.98 -26.91 -0.09
N ARG A 564 24.18 -28.21 0.16
CA ARG A 564 23.17 -29.07 0.80
C ARG A 564 22.77 -28.60 2.19
N ALA A 565 23.75 -28.23 3.02
CA ALA A 565 23.50 -27.80 4.39
C ALA A 565 22.66 -26.51 4.45
N ALA A 566 23.08 -25.48 3.71
CA ALA A 566 22.37 -24.20 3.64
C ALA A 566 20.94 -24.37 3.08
N SER A 567 20.79 -25.21 2.05
CA SER A 567 19.49 -25.45 1.41
C SER A 567 18.53 -26.23 2.30
N LEU A 568 19.01 -27.25 3.03
CA LEU A 568 18.19 -27.98 4.00
C LEU A 568 17.74 -27.07 5.15
N GLN A 569 18.64 -26.22 5.67
CA GLN A 569 18.28 -25.27 6.71
C GLN A 569 17.21 -24.28 6.25
N ALA A 570 17.31 -23.78 5.01
CA ALA A 570 16.29 -22.92 4.41
C ALA A 570 14.95 -23.65 4.24
N LEU A 571 14.95 -24.85 3.67
CA LEU A 571 13.73 -25.65 3.46
C LEU A 571 13.07 -26.03 4.78
N TYR A 572 13.85 -26.32 5.82
CA TYR A 572 13.34 -26.55 7.17
C TYR A 572 12.62 -25.31 7.72
N ASN A 573 13.22 -24.12 7.59
CA ASN A 573 12.58 -22.87 8.04
C ASN A 573 11.28 -22.58 7.27
N LEU A 574 11.29 -22.79 5.95
CA LEU A 574 10.13 -22.57 5.08
C LEU A 574 9.01 -23.61 5.31
N SER A 575 9.36 -24.88 5.60
CA SER A 575 8.38 -25.94 5.85
C SER A 575 7.67 -25.80 7.19
N GLY A 576 8.19 -25.00 8.12
CA GLY A 576 7.51 -24.66 9.37
C GLY A 576 6.26 -23.77 9.21
N LEU A 577 5.80 -23.52 7.98
CA LEU A 577 4.49 -22.92 7.68
C LEU A 577 3.67 -23.94 6.87
N ASP A 578 2.55 -24.40 7.41
CA ASP A 578 1.73 -25.46 6.81
C ASP A 578 1.29 -25.14 5.37
N ASP A 579 0.94 -23.88 5.08
CA ASP A 579 0.54 -23.42 3.74
C ASP A 579 1.64 -23.59 2.68
N ASN A 580 2.91 -23.65 3.10
CA ASN A 580 4.03 -23.88 2.18
C ASN A 580 4.16 -25.34 1.74
N ALA A 581 3.51 -26.30 2.42
CA ALA A 581 3.63 -27.72 2.09
C ALA A 581 3.30 -27.98 0.62
N THR A 582 2.22 -27.39 0.10
CA THR A 582 1.82 -27.51 -1.33
C THR A 582 2.92 -27.00 -2.26
N ILE A 583 3.45 -25.79 -2.00
CA ILE A 583 4.47 -25.17 -2.85
C ILE A 583 5.76 -26.02 -2.90
N LEU A 584 6.16 -26.55 -1.74
CA LEU A 584 7.36 -27.37 -1.64
C LEU A 584 7.17 -28.73 -2.32
N VAL A 585 6.00 -29.36 -2.14
CA VAL A 585 5.63 -30.62 -2.78
C VAL A 585 5.59 -30.47 -4.31
N ASP A 586 4.92 -29.44 -4.83
CA ASP A 586 4.86 -29.14 -6.26
C ASP A 586 6.26 -28.88 -6.86
N SER A 587 7.19 -28.41 -6.03
CA SER A 587 8.60 -28.20 -6.40
C SER A 587 9.46 -29.48 -6.30
N ALA A 588 8.85 -30.64 -6.05
CA ALA A 588 9.50 -31.95 -5.89
C ALA A 588 10.48 -32.03 -4.70
N VAL A 589 10.10 -31.44 -3.55
CA VAL A 589 10.90 -31.52 -2.32
C VAL A 589 11.01 -32.95 -1.78
N LEU A 590 9.92 -33.74 -1.83
CA LEU A 590 9.87 -35.07 -1.20
C LEU A 590 10.89 -36.05 -1.82
N PRO A 591 10.97 -36.20 -3.17
CA PRO A 591 12.01 -37.02 -3.78
C PRO A 591 13.44 -36.60 -3.44
N ALA A 592 13.68 -35.30 -3.33
CA ALA A 592 15.00 -34.77 -3.00
C ALA A 592 15.39 -35.06 -1.55
N LEU A 593 14.45 -34.94 -0.60
CA LEU A 593 14.69 -35.28 0.81
C LEU A 593 14.88 -36.79 0.99
N THR A 594 14.12 -37.63 0.27
CA THR A 594 14.26 -39.09 0.31
C THR A 594 15.65 -39.55 -0.15
N ASP A 595 16.20 -38.93 -1.19
CA ASP A 595 17.57 -39.21 -1.63
C ASP A 595 18.62 -38.85 -0.57
N VAL A 596 18.43 -37.71 0.12
CA VAL A 596 19.30 -37.28 1.23
C VAL A 596 19.23 -38.26 2.40
N LEU A 597 18.04 -38.77 2.73
CA LEU A 597 17.84 -39.72 3.83
C LEU A 597 18.44 -41.10 3.56
N PHE A 598 18.16 -41.68 2.38
CA PHE A 598 18.44 -43.09 2.14
C PHE A 598 19.60 -43.37 1.16
N LYS A 599 19.83 -42.52 0.16
CA LYS A 599 20.80 -42.82 -0.93
C LYS A 599 22.18 -42.23 -0.66
N ASN A 600 22.26 -41.05 -0.06
CA ASN A 600 23.52 -40.35 0.15
C ASN A 600 24.26 -40.85 1.42
N GLN A 601 25.10 -41.88 1.25
CA GLN A 601 25.84 -42.51 2.36
C GLN A 601 26.78 -41.56 3.10
N ASP A 602 27.39 -40.59 2.40
CA ASP A 602 28.33 -39.61 2.96
C ASP A 602 27.66 -38.40 3.67
N THR A 603 26.33 -38.39 3.78
CA THR A 603 25.60 -37.29 4.44
C THR A 603 25.71 -37.40 5.95
N SER A 604 26.07 -36.30 6.61
CA SER A 604 26.20 -36.27 8.07
C SER A 604 24.84 -36.53 8.76
N PRO A 605 24.85 -37.09 9.99
CA PRO A 605 23.62 -37.35 10.75
C PRO A 605 22.74 -36.10 10.93
N GLU A 606 23.34 -34.93 11.12
CA GLU A 606 22.63 -33.65 11.31
C GLU A 606 21.86 -33.23 10.05
N LEU A 607 22.44 -33.46 8.86
CA LEU A 607 21.75 -33.16 7.60
C LEU A 607 20.63 -34.16 7.31
N LYS A 608 20.80 -35.43 7.70
CA LYS A 608 19.71 -36.42 7.62
C LYS A 608 18.56 -36.07 8.57
N GLU A 609 18.88 -35.61 9.78
CA GLU A 609 17.89 -35.09 10.73
C GLU A 609 17.13 -33.91 10.14
N LEU A 610 17.81 -32.87 9.61
CA LEU A 610 17.15 -31.72 8.97
C LEU A 610 16.24 -32.14 7.81
N ALA A 611 16.67 -33.11 7.00
CA ALA A 611 15.86 -33.64 5.91
C ALA A 611 14.61 -34.36 6.43
N ALA A 612 14.76 -35.20 7.46
CA ALA A 612 13.63 -35.89 8.09
C ALA A 612 12.67 -34.89 8.74
N SER A 613 13.16 -33.90 9.47
CA SER A 613 12.34 -32.87 10.13
C SER A 613 11.58 -32.00 9.11
N THR A 614 12.22 -31.66 7.99
CA THR A 614 11.55 -30.95 6.89
C THR A 614 10.43 -31.80 6.29
N MET A 615 10.69 -33.09 6.06
CA MET A 615 9.68 -34.02 5.55
C MET A 615 8.53 -34.22 6.55
N ALA A 616 8.85 -34.32 7.85
CA ALA A 616 7.88 -34.43 8.93
C ALA A 616 6.89 -33.26 8.93
N ASN A 617 7.40 -32.02 8.84
CA ASN A 617 6.56 -30.81 8.75
C ASN A 617 5.62 -30.84 7.53
N ILE A 618 6.11 -31.31 6.38
CA ILE A 618 5.30 -31.38 5.15
C ILE A 618 4.16 -32.39 5.29
N VAL A 619 4.40 -33.54 5.95
CA VAL A 619 3.39 -34.60 6.09
C VAL A 619 2.50 -34.46 7.32
N SER A 620 2.74 -33.47 8.18
CA SER A 620 1.96 -33.27 9.42
C SER A 620 0.47 -33.03 9.17
N ASN A 621 0.12 -32.41 8.04
CA ASN A 621 -1.28 -32.15 7.66
C ASN A 621 -1.65 -32.88 6.36
N PRO A 622 -2.82 -33.54 6.30
CA PRO A 622 -3.30 -34.20 5.09
C PRO A 622 -3.78 -33.18 4.03
N GLY A 623 -3.76 -33.57 2.75
CA GLY A 623 -4.35 -32.85 1.62
C GLY A 623 -3.36 -32.37 0.55
N HIS A 624 -2.06 -32.42 0.82
CA HIS A 624 -1.03 -31.81 -0.03
C HIS A 624 0.02 -32.79 -0.57
N TRP A 625 0.24 -33.92 0.10
CA TRP A 625 1.35 -34.84 -0.22
C TRP A 625 0.87 -36.23 -0.68
N GLU A 626 -0.41 -36.57 -0.52
CA GLU A 626 -0.96 -37.91 -0.80
C GLU A 626 -0.85 -38.34 -2.26
N LEU A 627 -0.83 -37.37 -3.18
CA LEU A 627 -0.67 -37.60 -4.62
C LEU A 627 0.77 -37.40 -5.09
N ALA A 628 1.67 -36.99 -4.21
CA ALA A 628 3.04 -36.68 -4.55
C ALA A 628 3.93 -37.93 -4.55
N SER A 629 4.95 -37.91 -5.40
CA SER A 629 5.99 -38.93 -5.39
C SER A 629 6.91 -38.74 -4.19
N ALA A 630 7.12 -39.80 -3.42
CA ALA A 630 8.08 -39.89 -2.33
C ALA A 630 9.52 -39.94 -2.82
N ASP A 631 9.76 -40.55 -3.98
CA ASP A 631 11.09 -40.75 -4.54
C ASP A 631 11.12 -40.45 -6.06
N LYS A 632 12.33 -40.51 -6.64
CA LYS A 632 12.55 -40.32 -8.08
C LYS A 632 12.03 -41.47 -8.93
N GLU A 633 11.67 -42.59 -8.33
CA GLU A 633 11.11 -43.77 -9.01
C GLU A 633 9.59 -43.64 -9.18
N GLY A 634 8.97 -42.64 -8.55
CA GLY A 634 7.56 -42.32 -8.67
C GLY A 634 6.68 -43.06 -7.65
N HIS A 635 7.27 -43.69 -6.64
CA HIS A 635 6.49 -44.31 -5.57
C HIS A 635 5.80 -43.23 -4.73
N SER A 636 4.55 -43.45 -4.31
CA SER A 636 3.83 -42.55 -3.41
C SER A 636 4.35 -42.64 -1.97
N MET A 637 4.10 -41.63 -1.14
CA MET A 637 4.45 -41.63 0.30
C MET A 637 3.80 -42.80 1.08
N GLN A 638 2.65 -43.28 0.63
CA GLN A 638 1.92 -44.40 1.21
C GLN A 638 2.28 -45.77 0.59
N SER A 639 3.32 -45.85 -0.24
CA SER A 639 3.72 -47.12 -0.87
C SER A 639 4.37 -48.08 0.13
N GLU A 640 4.23 -49.38 -0.12
CA GLU A 640 4.93 -50.42 0.66
C GLU A 640 6.44 -50.19 0.72
N SER A 641 7.05 -49.88 -0.42
CA SER A 641 8.50 -49.65 -0.53
C SER A 641 9.00 -48.51 0.35
N PHE A 642 8.26 -47.40 0.41
CA PHE A 642 8.63 -46.22 1.17
C PHE A 642 8.45 -46.45 2.68
N ILE A 643 7.31 -47.03 3.08
CA ILE A 643 7.03 -47.36 4.49
C ILE A 643 8.06 -48.36 5.02
N TYR A 644 8.42 -49.39 4.26
CA TYR A 644 9.47 -50.35 4.65
C TYR A 644 10.83 -49.68 4.78
N SER A 645 11.14 -48.72 3.90
CA SER A 645 12.40 -47.96 3.98
C SER A 645 12.49 -47.14 5.26
N LEU A 646 11.41 -46.46 5.65
CA LEU A 646 11.32 -45.73 6.93
C LEU A 646 11.45 -46.65 8.14
N LEU A 647 10.71 -47.77 8.17
CA LEU A 647 10.75 -48.73 9.28
C LEU A 647 12.12 -49.38 9.44
N ARG A 648 12.77 -49.75 8.33
CA ARG A 648 14.13 -50.32 8.37
C ARG A 648 15.17 -49.30 8.83
N PHE A 649 14.99 -48.03 8.48
CA PHE A 649 15.93 -46.97 8.82
C PHE A 649 15.75 -46.47 10.26
N LEU A 650 14.54 -46.50 10.81
CA LEU A 650 14.21 -45.99 12.14
C LEU A 650 15.19 -46.47 13.25
N PRO A 651 15.49 -47.77 13.42
CA PRO A 651 16.44 -48.21 14.45
C PRO A 651 17.89 -47.81 14.21
N LEU A 652 18.26 -47.48 12.96
CA LEU A 652 19.62 -47.14 12.54
C LEU A 652 19.90 -45.63 12.60
N ALA A 653 18.87 -44.81 12.73
CA ALA A 653 18.95 -43.35 12.73
C ALA A 653 19.46 -42.79 14.07
N SER A 654 19.99 -41.56 14.05
CA SER A 654 20.31 -40.81 15.29
C SER A 654 19.03 -40.51 16.08
N PRO A 655 19.09 -40.30 17.42
CA PRO A 655 17.90 -40.06 18.23
C PRO A 655 17.00 -38.93 17.71
N GLN A 656 17.57 -37.79 17.33
CA GLN A 656 16.78 -36.68 16.78
C GLN A 656 16.11 -37.05 15.43
N CYS A 657 16.81 -37.82 14.59
CA CYS A 657 16.25 -38.30 13.33
C CYS A 657 15.16 -39.39 13.57
N GLN A 658 15.27 -40.19 14.63
CA GLN A 658 14.24 -41.17 15.02
C GLN A 658 12.91 -40.48 15.35
N ILE A 659 12.94 -39.35 16.08
CA ILE A 659 11.74 -38.55 16.35
C ILE A 659 11.08 -38.12 15.04
N SER A 660 11.87 -37.56 14.11
CA SER A 660 11.35 -37.09 12.83
C SER A 660 10.81 -38.22 11.97
N ILE A 661 11.45 -39.40 11.96
CA ILE A 661 10.93 -40.59 11.25
C ILE A 661 9.61 -41.08 11.86
N LEU A 662 9.51 -41.17 13.19
CA LEU A 662 8.26 -41.52 13.87
C LEU A 662 7.15 -40.51 13.54
N HIS A 663 7.50 -39.22 13.48
CA HIS A 663 6.58 -38.17 13.09
C HIS A 663 6.15 -38.29 11.62
N ILE A 664 7.07 -38.61 10.69
CA ILE A 664 6.72 -38.87 9.28
C ILE A 664 5.73 -40.02 9.19
N ILE A 665 6.03 -41.17 9.81
CA ILE A 665 5.16 -42.36 9.75
C ILE A 665 3.78 -42.04 10.35
N TYR A 666 3.74 -41.31 11.48
CA TYR A 666 2.49 -40.85 12.08
C TYR A 666 1.72 -39.90 11.16
N GLY A 667 2.37 -38.90 10.57
CA GLY A 667 1.74 -37.93 9.66
C GLY A 667 1.09 -38.64 8.47
N ILE A 668 1.81 -39.57 7.85
CA ILE A 668 1.28 -40.35 6.72
C ILE A 668 0.13 -41.27 7.19
N ALA A 669 0.28 -41.96 8.32
CA ALA A 669 -0.74 -42.86 8.87
C ALA A 669 -2.00 -42.12 9.37
N SER A 670 -1.90 -40.82 9.66
CA SER A 670 -3.01 -39.99 10.13
C SER A 670 -3.90 -39.47 9.00
N SER A 671 -3.44 -39.49 7.74
CA SER A 671 -4.24 -39.03 6.62
C SER A 671 -5.45 -39.95 6.37
N PRO A 672 -6.69 -39.43 6.27
CA PRO A 672 -7.87 -40.24 5.99
C PRO A 672 -7.76 -41.06 4.70
N GLN A 673 -7.01 -40.58 3.69
CA GLN A 673 -6.85 -41.24 2.40
C GLN A 673 -5.80 -42.35 2.42
N ALA A 674 -4.80 -42.26 3.30
CA ALA A 674 -3.67 -43.19 3.35
C ALA A 674 -3.68 -44.13 4.56
N SER A 675 -4.46 -43.81 5.60
CA SER A 675 -4.36 -44.49 6.91
C SER A 675 -4.52 -46.01 6.84
N GLU A 676 -5.42 -46.52 5.99
CA GLU A 676 -5.68 -47.96 5.85
C GLU A 676 -4.50 -48.68 5.19
N SER A 677 -4.03 -48.19 4.05
CA SER A 677 -2.90 -48.80 3.33
C SER A 677 -1.61 -48.72 4.15
N VAL A 678 -1.34 -47.57 4.77
CA VAL A 678 -0.14 -47.36 5.59
C VAL A 678 -0.17 -48.24 6.82
N ALA A 679 -1.30 -48.35 7.53
CA ALA A 679 -1.41 -49.26 8.67
C ALA A 679 -1.20 -50.72 8.25
N CYS A 680 -1.73 -51.13 7.08
CA CYS A 680 -1.51 -52.46 6.52
C CYS A 680 -0.02 -52.71 6.23
N HIS A 681 0.66 -51.76 5.59
CA HIS A 681 2.10 -51.85 5.31
C HIS A 681 2.94 -51.86 6.60
N ILE A 682 2.58 -51.06 7.61
CA ILE A 682 3.26 -51.10 8.91
C ILE A 682 3.13 -52.49 9.54
N LYS A 683 1.95 -53.11 9.46
CA LYS A 683 1.76 -54.48 9.96
C LYS A 683 2.58 -55.51 9.17
N SER A 684 2.50 -55.50 7.83
CA SER A 684 3.20 -56.49 7.00
C SER A 684 4.73 -56.35 7.03
N GLY A 685 5.24 -55.15 7.31
CA GLY A 685 6.66 -54.85 7.43
C GLY A 685 7.27 -55.03 8.82
N GLU A 686 6.66 -55.82 9.71
CA GLU A 686 7.09 -55.99 11.12
C GLU A 686 7.15 -54.67 11.92
N GLY A 687 6.47 -53.63 11.45
CA GLY A 687 6.57 -52.29 12.01
C GLY A 687 6.03 -52.17 13.43
N ILE A 688 5.03 -52.98 13.81
CA ILE A 688 4.54 -53.06 15.20
C ILE A 688 5.70 -53.41 16.15
N LYS A 689 6.48 -54.43 15.80
CA LYS A 689 7.66 -54.86 16.57
C LYS A 689 8.77 -53.80 16.58
N THR A 690 8.91 -53.04 15.50
CA THR A 690 9.89 -51.94 15.41
C THR A 690 9.49 -50.71 16.25
N ILE A 691 8.20 -50.38 16.31
CA ILE A 691 7.69 -49.15 16.96
C ILE A 691 7.54 -49.33 18.48
N LEU A 692 7.06 -50.48 18.95
CA LEU A 692 6.77 -50.70 20.38
C LEU A 692 7.93 -50.42 21.35
N PRO A 693 9.21 -50.73 21.03
CA PRO A 693 10.34 -50.36 21.88
C PRO A 693 10.45 -48.86 22.19
N PHE A 694 9.96 -47.98 21.31
CA PHE A 694 10.01 -46.52 21.50
C PHE A 694 9.00 -46.01 22.54
N LEU A 695 8.01 -46.81 22.95
CA LEU A 695 7.06 -46.44 24.01
C LEU A 695 7.74 -46.30 25.40
N GLU A 696 8.92 -46.89 25.56
CA GLU A 696 9.71 -46.85 26.81
C GLU A 696 11.00 -46.04 26.64
N HIS A 697 11.13 -45.28 25.56
CA HIS A 697 12.33 -44.48 25.29
C HIS A 697 12.57 -43.44 26.41
N PRO A 698 13.82 -43.18 26.85
CA PRO A 698 14.09 -42.23 27.94
C PRO A 698 13.58 -40.81 27.64
N GLU A 699 13.66 -40.37 26.38
CA GLU A 699 13.20 -39.05 25.96
C GLU A 699 11.69 -39.03 25.65
N VAL A 700 11.00 -37.99 26.14
CA VAL A 700 9.55 -37.81 26.04
C VAL A 700 9.09 -37.71 24.58
N GLU A 701 9.82 -36.98 23.73
CA GLU A 701 9.43 -36.71 22.34
C GLU A 701 9.30 -37.97 21.48
N HIS A 702 10.20 -38.94 21.69
CA HIS A 702 10.13 -40.26 21.05
C HIS A 702 8.85 -40.99 21.47
N ARG A 703 8.57 -40.99 22.78
CA ARG A 703 7.39 -41.65 23.33
C ARG A 703 6.11 -41.03 22.80
N ILE A 704 6.00 -39.70 22.73
CA ILE A 704 4.80 -39.02 22.22
C ILE A 704 4.43 -39.52 20.81
N HIS A 705 5.40 -39.53 19.88
CA HIS A 705 5.11 -39.95 18.50
C HIS A 705 4.87 -41.46 18.41
N ALA A 706 5.59 -42.28 19.17
CA ALA A 706 5.36 -43.71 19.25
C ALA A 706 3.96 -44.05 19.82
N PHE A 707 3.51 -43.36 20.87
CA PHE A 707 2.18 -43.53 21.46
C PHE A 707 1.08 -43.12 20.47
N LYS A 708 1.21 -41.96 19.81
CA LYS A 708 0.26 -41.52 18.78
C LYS A 708 0.15 -42.50 17.62
N LEU A 709 1.27 -42.99 17.11
CA LEU A 709 1.30 -43.98 16.03
C LEU A 709 0.69 -45.32 16.48
N THR A 710 1.06 -45.80 17.66
CA THR A 710 0.53 -47.05 18.23
C THR A 710 -0.98 -46.95 18.47
N ARG A 711 -1.48 -45.79 18.90
CA ARG A 711 -2.91 -45.52 19.02
C ARG A 711 -3.62 -45.70 17.68
N LEU A 712 -3.15 -45.06 16.61
CA LEU A 712 -3.74 -45.18 15.28
C LEU A 712 -3.74 -46.63 14.75
N LEU A 713 -2.70 -47.41 15.10
CA LEU A 713 -2.62 -48.82 14.74
C LEU A 713 -3.56 -49.68 15.59
N SER A 714 -3.76 -49.35 16.87
CA SER A 714 -4.59 -50.11 17.81
C SER A 714 -6.05 -50.19 17.41
N GLU A 715 -6.57 -49.15 16.74
CA GLU A 715 -7.96 -49.12 16.24
C GLU A 715 -8.26 -50.24 15.25
N ARG A 716 -7.24 -50.76 14.55
CA ARG A 716 -7.36 -51.78 13.50
C ARG A 716 -6.69 -53.11 13.86
N TYR A 717 -5.55 -53.05 14.53
CA TYR A 717 -4.66 -54.19 14.80
C TYR A 717 -4.44 -54.41 16.29
N GLY A 718 -5.43 -54.09 17.13
CA GLY A 718 -5.35 -54.27 18.58
C GLY A 718 -4.96 -55.67 19.03
N GLN A 719 -5.37 -56.72 18.29
CA GLN A 719 -4.94 -58.10 18.56
C GLN A 719 -3.45 -58.32 18.28
N ASP A 720 -2.94 -57.83 17.15
CA ASP A 720 -1.53 -57.99 16.77
C ASP A 720 -0.62 -57.24 17.74
N ILE A 721 -1.01 -56.02 18.14
CA ILE A 721 -0.30 -55.24 19.17
C ILE A 721 -0.32 -55.98 20.52
N ALA A 722 -1.47 -56.51 20.93
CA ALA A 722 -1.56 -57.28 22.16
C ALA A 722 -0.67 -58.54 22.13
N ASN A 723 -0.60 -59.23 20.99
CA ASN A 723 0.29 -60.39 20.81
C ASN A 723 1.76 -60.00 20.96
N GLU A 724 2.21 -58.92 20.32
CA GLU A 724 3.61 -58.47 20.42
C GLU A 724 3.96 -57.97 21.83
N LEU A 725 3.04 -57.28 22.50
CA LEU A 725 3.20 -56.89 23.91
C LEU A 725 3.27 -58.10 24.85
N ARG A 726 2.53 -59.17 24.57
CA ARG A 726 2.64 -60.46 25.31
C ARG A 726 4.00 -61.10 25.11
N LEU A 727 4.45 -61.22 23.85
CA LEU A 727 5.73 -61.81 23.50
C LEU A 727 6.91 -61.08 24.16
N SER A 728 6.78 -59.76 24.32
CA SER A 728 7.78 -58.92 24.97
C SER A 728 7.56 -58.74 26.48
N THR A 729 6.54 -59.38 27.08
CA THR A 729 6.14 -59.25 28.50
C THR A 729 5.81 -57.82 28.95
N ARG A 730 5.38 -56.96 28.02
CA ARG A 730 5.10 -55.53 28.22
C ARG A 730 3.61 -55.18 28.24
N LEU A 731 2.73 -56.17 28.36
CA LEU A 731 1.29 -55.94 28.41
C LEU A 731 0.84 -54.88 29.45
N PRO A 732 1.48 -54.78 30.65
CA PRO A 732 1.14 -53.74 31.62
C PRO A 732 1.54 -52.30 31.25
N LEU A 733 2.40 -52.11 30.25
CA LEU A 733 3.04 -50.82 29.94
C LEU A 733 2.04 -49.66 29.80
N CYS A 734 0.96 -49.86 29.03
CA CYS A 734 -0.02 -48.79 28.80
C CYS A 734 -0.78 -48.43 30.09
N ARG A 735 -1.08 -49.42 30.94
CA ARG A 735 -1.70 -49.18 32.25
C ARG A 735 -0.75 -48.41 33.15
N ASP A 736 0.50 -48.84 33.24
CA ASP A 736 1.49 -48.23 34.12
C ASP A 736 1.74 -46.78 33.71
N LYS A 737 1.84 -46.52 32.40
CA LYS A 737 1.97 -45.16 31.84
C LYS A 737 0.75 -44.28 32.07
N LEU A 738 -0.46 -44.84 32.01
CA LEU A 738 -1.69 -44.11 32.30
C LEU A 738 -1.77 -43.65 33.77
N LEU A 739 -1.31 -44.51 34.69
CA LEU A 739 -1.27 -44.25 36.14
C LEU A 739 -0.08 -43.40 36.58
N ASP A 740 0.97 -43.32 35.77
CA ASP A 740 2.18 -42.55 36.06
C ASP A 740 1.94 -41.04 35.99
N HIS A 741 2.08 -40.36 37.13
CA HIS A 741 1.94 -38.90 37.24
C HIS A 741 3.08 -38.12 36.59
N LEU A 742 4.20 -38.76 36.27
CA LEU A 742 5.33 -38.13 35.56
C LEU A 742 5.16 -38.18 34.04
N SER A 743 4.23 -38.99 33.53
CA SER A 743 3.92 -39.07 32.10
C SER A 743 3.07 -37.87 31.67
N THR A 744 3.28 -37.39 30.44
CA THR A 744 2.53 -36.24 29.91
C THR A 744 1.06 -36.60 29.68
N ASP A 745 0.17 -35.61 29.68
CA ASP A 745 -1.25 -35.84 29.42
C ASP A 745 -1.51 -36.47 28.04
N SER A 746 -0.68 -36.18 27.04
CA SER A 746 -0.77 -36.83 25.72
C SER A 746 -0.45 -38.32 25.83
N GLU A 747 0.69 -38.68 26.43
CA GLU A 747 1.09 -40.10 26.61
C GLU A 747 0.04 -40.87 27.40
N ARG A 748 -0.46 -40.29 28.48
CA ARG A 748 -1.51 -40.91 29.30
C ARG A 748 -2.79 -41.11 28.50
N SER A 749 -3.21 -40.11 27.72
CA SER A 749 -4.42 -40.21 26.89
C SER A 749 -4.30 -41.27 25.80
N ASP A 750 -3.18 -41.27 25.09
CA ASP A 750 -2.93 -42.23 24.01
C ASP A 750 -2.75 -43.65 24.57
N ALA A 751 -2.12 -43.81 25.73
CA ALA A 751 -2.04 -45.09 26.44
C ALA A 751 -3.42 -45.62 26.87
N ALA A 752 -4.33 -44.75 27.31
CA ALA A 752 -5.70 -45.14 27.62
C ALA A 752 -6.44 -45.64 26.36
N CYS A 753 -6.31 -44.93 25.25
CA CYS A 753 -6.91 -45.33 23.96
C CYS A 753 -6.32 -46.65 23.44
N ILE A 754 -5.01 -46.84 23.51
CA ILE A 754 -4.37 -48.09 23.09
C ILE A 754 -4.91 -49.24 23.94
N LEU A 755 -4.89 -49.11 25.26
CA LEU A 755 -5.34 -50.15 26.19
C LEU A 755 -6.82 -50.50 25.99
N ALA A 756 -7.67 -49.50 25.67
CA ALA A 756 -9.08 -49.72 25.34
C ALA A 756 -9.30 -50.55 24.07
N ASN A 757 -8.39 -50.43 23.11
CA ASN A 757 -8.46 -51.08 21.81
C ASN A 757 -7.76 -52.46 21.79
N LEU A 758 -7.01 -52.84 22.84
CA LEU A 758 -6.36 -54.15 22.91
C LEU A 758 -7.39 -55.28 23.10
N SER A 759 -7.15 -56.38 22.40
CA SER A 759 -7.89 -57.63 22.61
C SER A 759 -7.30 -58.39 23.80
N LEU A 760 -7.88 -58.19 24.98
CA LEU A 760 -7.50 -58.87 26.22
C LEU A 760 -8.37 -60.11 26.45
N SER A 761 -7.77 -61.18 27.00
CA SER A 761 -8.49 -62.34 27.53
C SER A 761 -9.14 -62.03 28.88
N GLU A 762 -10.09 -62.86 29.32
CA GLU A 762 -10.79 -62.68 30.61
C GLU A 762 -9.80 -62.62 31.80
N ASP A 763 -8.78 -63.47 31.82
CA ASP A 763 -7.75 -63.48 32.87
C ASP A 763 -6.87 -62.22 32.82
N GLU A 764 -6.56 -61.72 31.63
CA GLU A 764 -5.83 -60.46 31.45
C GLU A 764 -6.65 -59.26 31.88
N VAL A 765 -7.95 -59.21 31.59
CA VAL A 765 -8.84 -58.15 32.10
C VAL A 765 -8.84 -58.17 33.64
N LYS A 766 -8.86 -59.35 34.26
CA LYS A 766 -8.84 -59.50 35.72
C LYS A 766 -7.50 -59.06 36.34
N THR A 767 -6.38 -59.50 35.78
CA THR A 767 -5.04 -59.23 36.32
C THR A 767 -4.58 -57.80 36.01
N LEU A 768 -4.84 -57.31 34.80
CA LEU A 768 -4.42 -55.99 34.32
C LEU A 768 -5.39 -54.89 34.74
N LEU A 769 -6.70 -55.08 34.57
CA LEU A 769 -7.74 -54.06 34.80
C LEU A 769 -8.54 -54.29 36.10
N GLY A 770 -7.96 -54.99 37.08
CA GLY A 770 -8.65 -55.41 38.31
C GLY A 770 -9.36 -54.29 39.10
N VAL A 771 -10.13 -54.66 40.12
CA VAL A 771 -11.11 -53.79 40.84
C VAL A 771 -10.57 -52.41 41.22
N GLY A 772 -9.32 -52.31 41.68
CA GLY A 772 -8.69 -51.03 42.02
C GLY A 772 -8.52 -50.08 40.82
N PHE A 773 -8.16 -50.63 39.66
CA PHE A 773 -8.02 -49.87 38.41
C PHE A 773 -9.38 -49.41 37.90
N VAL A 774 -10.40 -50.28 37.92
CA VAL A 774 -11.79 -49.93 37.57
C VAL A 774 -12.29 -48.75 38.41
N LYS A 775 -12.09 -48.80 39.73
CA LYS A 775 -12.48 -47.71 40.63
C LYS A 775 -11.77 -46.41 40.30
N TRP A 776 -10.48 -46.48 39.97
CA TRP A 776 -9.70 -45.33 39.53
C TRP A 776 -10.23 -44.74 38.20
N THR A 777 -10.53 -45.58 37.21
CA THR A 777 -11.11 -45.17 35.91
C THR A 777 -12.43 -44.42 36.12
N ILE A 778 -13.34 -44.98 36.94
CA ILE A 778 -14.64 -44.38 37.24
C ILE A 778 -14.49 -43.05 37.98
N THR A 779 -13.63 -42.99 38.99
CA THR A 779 -13.37 -41.76 39.75
C THR A 779 -12.80 -40.66 38.86
N THR A 780 -11.90 -41.03 37.96
CA THR A 780 -11.28 -40.10 37.00
C THR A 780 -12.32 -39.57 36.01
N LEU A 781 -13.18 -40.42 35.45
CA LEU A 781 -14.28 -39.99 34.57
C LEU A 781 -15.23 -38.99 35.28
N LYS A 782 -15.61 -39.24 36.53
CA LYS A 782 -16.46 -38.34 37.32
C LYS A 782 -15.78 -36.98 37.59
N ASN A 783 -14.49 -36.99 37.89
CA ASN A 783 -13.74 -35.74 38.11
C ASN A 783 -13.63 -34.90 36.83
N GLN A 784 -13.46 -35.53 35.67
CA GLN A 784 -13.39 -34.86 34.36
C GLN A 784 -14.73 -34.22 33.96
N LEU A 785 -15.86 -34.83 34.32
CA LEU A 785 -17.20 -34.24 34.14
C LEU A 785 -17.40 -32.97 34.99
N GLN A 786 -16.95 -32.96 36.24
CA GLN A 786 -17.12 -31.80 37.14
C GLN A 786 -16.28 -30.58 36.74
N THR A 787 -15.20 -30.78 35.97
CA THR A 787 -14.33 -29.71 35.48
C THR A 787 -14.77 -29.15 34.11
N SER A 788 -15.80 -29.72 33.47
CA SER A 788 -16.15 -29.52 32.06
C SER A 788 -16.99 -28.27 31.71
N ASN A 789 -17.15 -27.29 32.61
CA ASN A 789 -17.84 -26.02 32.32
C ASN A 789 -17.00 -24.99 31.51
N GLY A 790 -15.96 -25.43 30.77
CA GLY A 790 -15.04 -24.58 30.00
C GLY A 790 -14.55 -25.22 28.69
N ARG A 791 -13.76 -24.48 27.88
CA ARG A 791 -13.19 -24.97 26.60
C ARG A 791 -12.32 -26.20 26.85
N ILE A 792 -12.72 -27.35 26.31
CA ILE A 792 -12.05 -28.64 26.55
C ILE A 792 -10.82 -28.79 25.65
N SER A 793 -9.69 -29.22 26.23
CA SER A 793 -8.46 -29.47 25.48
C SER A 793 -8.51 -30.79 24.69
N ARG A 794 -7.75 -30.91 23.60
CA ARG A 794 -7.64 -32.16 22.81
C ARG A 794 -7.20 -33.37 23.67
N PRO A 795 -6.17 -33.27 24.54
CA PRO A 795 -5.76 -34.38 25.41
C PRO A 795 -6.87 -34.83 26.35
N ALA A 796 -7.62 -33.89 26.94
CA ALA A 796 -8.76 -34.22 27.80
C ALA A 796 -9.84 -35.00 27.03
N SER A 797 -10.10 -34.63 25.78
CA SER A 797 -11.06 -35.36 24.95
C SER A 797 -10.60 -36.78 24.59
N SER A 798 -9.31 -36.99 24.30
CA SER A 798 -8.77 -38.33 24.06
C SER A 798 -8.68 -39.17 25.32
N MET A 799 -8.38 -38.56 26.47
CA MET A 799 -8.41 -39.23 27.77
C MET A 799 -9.82 -39.76 28.05
N LEU A 800 -10.86 -38.95 27.84
CA LEU A 800 -12.25 -39.36 27.99
C LEU A 800 -12.61 -40.53 27.06
N GLU A 801 -12.21 -40.44 25.79
CA GLU A 801 -12.39 -41.51 24.81
C GLU A 801 -11.74 -42.82 25.28
N GLY A 802 -10.48 -42.78 25.70
CA GLY A 802 -9.75 -43.95 26.19
C GLY A 802 -10.36 -44.53 27.46
N LEU A 803 -10.69 -43.70 28.45
CA LEU A 803 -11.29 -44.15 29.71
C LEU A 803 -12.70 -44.75 29.52
N LEU A 804 -13.52 -44.16 28.64
CA LEU A 804 -14.83 -44.73 28.28
C LEU A 804 -14.67 -46.02 27.48
N GLY A 805 -13.69 -46.10 26.58
CA GLY A 805 -13.34 -47.32 25.86
C GLY A 805 -12.91 -48.45 26.81
N LEU A 806 -12.07 -48.13 27.80
CA LEU A 806 -11.68 -49.06 28.86
C LEU A 806 -12.89 -49.52 29.68
N LEU A 807 -13.74 -48.58 30.09
CA LEU A 807 -14.95 -48.90 30.84
C LEU A 807 -15.88 -49.81 30.05
N LEU A 808 -16.04 -49.55 28.74
CA LEU A 808 -16.80 -50.39 27.83
C LEU A 808 -16.19 -51.80 27.72
N HIS A 809 -14.87 -51.88 27.56
CA HIS A 809 -14.13 -53.14 27.50
C HIS A 809 -14.30 -53.98 28.78
N ILE A 810 -14.26 -53.32 29.95
CA ILE A 810 -14.52 -53.95 31.25
C ILE A 810 -15.99 -54.39 31.35
N THR A 811 -16.93 -53.55 30.90
CA THR A 811 -18.39 -53.83 30.94
C THR A 811 -18.79 -54.99 30.02
N ARG A 812 -18.01 -55.30 28.98
CA ARG A 812 -18.24 -56.49 28.14
C ARG A 812 -17.90 -57.81 28.83
N ASN A 813 -17.01 -57.78 29.83
CA ASN A 813 -16.47 -58.97 30.52
C ASN A 813 -16.92 -59.03 31.99
N LEU A 814 -18.19 -58.70 32.28
CA LEU A 814 -18.71 -58.59 33.64
C LEU A 814 -18.82 -59.95 34.37
N GLU A 815 -18.04 -60.14 35.43
CA GLU A 815 -18.24 -61.20 36.43
C GLU A 815 -19.23 -60.78 37.56
N PRO A 816 -19.92 -61.73 38.22
CA PRO A 816 -20.84 -61.44 39.34
C PRO A 816 -20.21 -60.71 40.54
N GLN A 817 -18.90 -60.86 40.78
CA GLN A 817 -18.22 -60.20 41.92
C GLN A 817 -17.90 -58.72 41.64
N THR A 818 -17.56 -58.37 40.40
CA THR A 818 -17.32 -56.98 39.98
C THR A 818 -18.64 -56.18 39.94
N LEU A 819 -19.77 -56.88 39.80
CA LEU A 819 -21.12 -56.33 39.81
C LEU A 819 -21.46 -55.51 41.06
N VAL A 820 -20.92 -55.88 42.23
CA VAL A 820 -21.15 -55.18 43.50
C VAL A 820 -20.52 -53.79 43.45
N THR A 821 -19.26 -53.71 43.01
CA THR A 821 -18.54 -52.44 42.84
C THR A 821 -19.21 -51.56 41.78
N PHE A 822 -19.82 -52.15 40.74
CA PHE A 822 -20.53 -51.39 39.70
C PHE A 822 -21.88 -50.82 40.14
N LYS A 823 -22.62 -51.54 41.00
CA LYS A 823 -23.86 -51.02 41.60
C LYS A 823 -23.60 -49.80 42.49
N GLU A 824 -22.47 -49.77 43.19
CA GLU A 824 -22.08 -48.65 44.07
C GLU A 824 -21.74 -47.34 43.32
N HIS A 825 -21.34 -47.41 42.04
CA HIS A 825 -20.75 -46.26 41.34
C HIS A 825 -21.61 -45.66 40.22
N SER A 826 -22.82 -46.17 40.01
CA SER A 826 -23.80 -45.69 39.02
C SER A 826 -23.31 -45.61 37.56
N LEU A 827 -22.89 -46.74 36.97
CA LEU A 827 -22.32 -46.75 35.61
C LEU A 827 -23.25 -46.18 34.52
N ILE A 828 -24.57 -46.39 34.65
CA ILE A 828 -25.55 -45.91 33.66
C ILE A 828 -25.55 -44.38 33.62
N THR A 829 -25.33 -43.71 34.75
CA THR A 829 -25.29 -42.24 34.81
C THR A 829 -24.02 -41.73 34.14
N ILE A 830 -22.89 -42.41 34.32
CA ILE A 830 -21.63 -42.06 33.65
C ILE A 830 -21.80 -42.10 32.12
N PHE A 831 -22.33 -43.19 31.57
CA PHE A 831 -22.55 -43.26 30.12
C PHE A 831 -23.64 -42.29 29.65
N HIS A 832 -24.73 -42.12 30.41
CA HIS A 832 -25.77 -41.13 30.12
C HIS A 832 -25.19 -39.71 29.99
N GLU A 833 -24.43 -39.26 30.98
CA GLU A 833 -23.87 -37.90 31.05
C GLU A 833 -22.97 -37.57 29.84
N HIS A 834 -22.35 -38.58 29.22
CA HIS A 834 -21.47 -38.42 28.06
C HIS A 834 -22.19 -38.51 26.70
N LEU A 835 -23.49 -38.79 26.65
CA LEU A 835 -24.27 -38.76 25.39
C LEU A 835 -24.35 -37.34 24.81
N GLY A 836 -24.45 -36.33 25.66
CA GLY A 836 -24.58 -34.92 25.28
C GLY A 836 -23.25 -34.22 24.95
N TYR A 837 -22.14 -34.94 24.84
CA TYR A 837 -20.81 -34.35 24.75
C TYR A 837 -20.58 -33.62 23.39
N PRO A 838 -20.41 -32.29 23.35
CA PRO A 838 -20.64 -31.49 22.15
C PRO A 838 -19.56 -31.60 21.05
N SER A 839 -18.36 -32.11 21.35
CA SER A 839 -17.19 -31.94 20.46
C SER A 839 -16.40 -33.22 20.15
N ASN A 840 -16.90 -34.41 20.50
CA ASN A 840 -16.25 -35.67 20.14
C ASN A 840 -17.29 -36.77 19.84
N PRO A 841 -17.48 -37.17 18.57
CA PRO A 841 -18.46 -38.20 18.20
C PRO A 841 -18.08 -39.58 18.74
N ARG A 842 -16.78 -39.89 18.91
CA ARG A 842 -16.34 -41.18 19.45
C ARG A 842 -16.75 -41.35 20.91
N VAL A 843 -16.70 -40.27 21.71
CA VAL A 843 -17.21 -40.27 23.09
C VAL A 843 -18.71 -40.59 23.13
N LYS A 844 -19.52 -39.92 22.30
CA LYS A 844 -20.97 -40.21 22.19
C LYS A 844 -21.24 -41.65 21.77
N GLN A 845 -20.48 -42.14 20.80
CA GLN A 845 -20.57 -43.52 20.31
C GLN A 845 -20.28 -44.53 21.43
N LEU A 846 -19.16 -44.37 22.13
CA LEU A 846 -18.76 -45.25 23.24
C LEU A 846 -19.78 -45.22 24.39
N ALA A 847 -20.34 -44.04 24.69
CA ALA A 847 -21.38 -43.87 25.68
C ALA A 847 -22.67 -44.63 25.31
N ALA A 848 -23.15 -44.48 24.08
CA ALA A 848 -24.33 -45.20 23.59
C ALA A 848 -24.11 -46.72 23.59
N LEU A 849 -22.93 -47.19 23.19
CA LEU A 849 -22.56 -48.61 23.27
C LEU A 849 -22.48 -49.12 24.72
N GLY A 850 -22.03 -48.29 25.67
CA GLY A 850 -22.05 -48.63 27.09
C GLY A 850 -23.47 -48.86 27.61
N LEU A 851 -24.39 -47.96 27.27
CA LEU A 851 -25.80 -48.08 27.62
C LEU A 851 -26.47 -49.29 26.98
N LYS A 852 -26.14 -49.60 25.72
CA LYS A 852 -26.58 -50.83 25.05
C LYS A 852 -26.23 -52.07 25.89
N ILE A 853 -24.96 -52.22 26.27
CA ILE A 853 -24.48 -53.40 27.01
C ILE A 853 -25.14 -53.49 28.38
N LEU A 854 -25.27 -52.38 29.10
CA LEU A 854 -25.96 -52.35 30.39
C LEU A 854 -27.44 -52.74 30.27
N SER A 855 -28.12 -52.31 29.21
CA SER A 855 -29.53 -52.66 28.93
C SER A 855 -29.69 -54.15 28.59
N GLU A 856 -28.78 -54.71 27.79
CA GLU A 856 -28.75 -56.15 27.48
C GLU A 856 -28.55 -56.98 28.76
N TYR A 857 -27.66 -56.54 29.64
CA TYR A 857 -27.40 -57.19 30.93
C TYR A 857 -28.57 -57.04 31.93
N GLY A 858 -29.19 -55.86 32.00
CA GLY A 858 -30.38 -55.63 32.82
C GLY A 858 -31.53 -56.55 32.46
N ARG A 859 -31.70 -56.80 31.16
CA ARG A 859 -32.69 -57.76 30.67
C ARG A 859 -32.35 -59.20 31.04
N SER A 860 -31.11 -59.64 30.85
CA SER A 860 -30.75 -61.04 31.12
C SER A 860 -30.97 -61.39 32.59
N LEU A 861 -30.71 -60.45 33.50
CA LEU A 861 -31.06 -60.60 34.92
C LEU A 861 -32.57 -60.62 35.17
N ALA A 862 -33.33 -59.71 34.56
CA ALA A 862 -34.79 -59.68 34.72
C ALA A 862 -35.48 -60.95 34.22
N ALA A 863 -34.96 -61.56 33.15
CA ALA A 863 -35.44 -62.85 32.64
C ALA A 863 -35.24 -63.99 33.65
N VAL A 864 -34.11 -64.01 34.35
CA VAL A 864 -33.80 -65.01 35.41
C VAL A 864 -34.67 -64.81 36.65
N GLU A 865 -35.03 -63.57 37.00
CA GLU A 865 -35.91 -63.27 38.15
C GLU A 865 -37.39 -63.61 37.87
N SER A 866 -37.83 -63.49 36.61
CA SER A 866 -39.19 -63.87 36.20
C SER A 866 -39.44 -65.39 36.19
N GLU A 867 -38.39 -66.22 36.21
CA GLU A 867 -38.48 -67.70 36.19
C GLU A 867 -38.50 -68.35 37.59
N ARG A 868 -38.35 -67.58 38.69
CA ARG A 868 -38.42 -68.15 40.05
C ARG A 868 -39.87 -68.43 40.46
N PRO A 869 -40.26 -69.66 40.86
CA PRO A 869 -41.60 -69.93 41.36
C PRO A 869 -41.83 -69.26 42.73
N PRO A 870 -43.06 -68.82 43.05
CA PRO A 870 -43.35 -68.18 44.32
C PRO A 870 -43.13 -69.16 45.49
N PRO A 871 -42.72 -68.69 46.69
CA PRO A 871 -42.54 -69.57 47.83
C PRO A 871 -43.90 -70.14 48.28
N HIS A 872 -44.02 -71.46 48.28
CA HIS A 872 -45.15 -72.15 48.89
C HIS A 872 -45.07 -72.05 50.42
N GLY A 873 -46.07 -71.42 51.04
CA GLY A 873 -46.30 -71.43 52.49
C GLY A 873 -47.80 -71.29 52.78
N MET A 874 -48.36 -72.28 53.49
CA MET A 874 -49.79 -72.46 53.78
C MET A 874 -50.33 -71.54 54.90
N CYS A 875 -51.66 -71.37 54.91
CA CYS A 875 -52.59 -71.05 56.02
C CYS A 875 -53.20 -69.62 56.19
N SER A 876 -54.39 -69.48 55.58
CA SER A 876 -55.72 -69.20 56.18
C SER A 876 -56.06 -67.93 57.02
N TYR A 877 -57.10 -67.25 56.52
CA TYR A 877 -58.32 -66.75 57.19
C TYR A 877 -58.27 -65.71 58.33
N LEU A 878 -59.10 -64.68 58.14
CA LEU A 878 -59.61 -63.65 59.08
C LEU A 878 -58.67 -62.47 59.40
N VAL A 879 -58.84 -61.34 58.69
CA VAL A 879 -59.15 -60.00 59.26
C VAL A 879 -59.67 -59.06 58.16
N PHE A 880 -60.93 -58.68 58.33
CA PHE A 880 -61.62 -57.42 58.01
C PHE A 880 -61.23 -56.48 56.85
N LYS A 881 -62.26 -56.23 56.01
CA LYS A 881 -62.72 -54.94 55.46
C LYS A 881 -61.76 -53.74 55.62
N CYS A 882 -60.98 -53.48 54.57
CA CYS A 882 -60.78 -52.12 54.08
C CYS A 882 -60.47 -52.20 52.58
N ARG A 883 -61.37 -51.65 51.76
CA ARG A 883 -61.24 -51.53 50.32
C ARG A 883 -60.17 -50.46 50.04
N ARG A 884 -58.90 -50.85 50.07
CA ARG A 884 -57.81 -50.09 49.45
C ARG A 884 -57.41 -50.85 48.21
N SER A 885 -57.41 -50.15 47.08
CA SER A 885 -56.78 -50.58 45.84
C SER A 885 -55.41 -51.16 46.17
N SER A 886 -55.23 -52.46 45.99
CA SER A 886 -53.90 -53.02 45.81
C SER A 886 -53.40 -52.46 44.49
N GLU A 887 -52.61 -51.39 44.55
CA GLU A 887 -51.71 -51.07 43.45
C GLU A 887 -50.83 -52.30 43.28
N GLU A 888 -51.06 -53.06 42.20
CA GLU A 888 -50.07 -54.03 41.73
C GLU A 888 -48.74 -53.28 41.63
N PRO A 889 -47.62 -53.82 42.15
CA PRO A 889 -46.33 -53.17 41.99
C PRO A 889 -46.12 -52.95 40.49
N SER A 890 -46.01 -51.69 40.07
CA SER A 890 -45.91 -51.31 38.66
C SER A 890 -44.70 -52.00 38.04
N THR A 891 -44.92 -53.09 37.32
CA THR A 891 -43.85 -53.78 36.61
C THR A 891 -43.34 -52.87 35.51
N CYS A 892 -42.02 -52.83 35.30
CA CYS A 892 -41.43 -51.99 34.27
C CYS A 892 -41.98 -52.41 32.89
N PRO A 893 -42.43 -51.48 32.03
CA PRO A 893 -42.98 -51.82 30.72
C PRO A 893 -41.95 -52.48 29.79
N ILE A 894 -40.65 -52.27 30.04
CA ILE A 894 -39.54 -52.86 29.27
C ILE A 894 -39.13 -54.24 29.81
N HIS A 895 -39.05 -54.43 31.13
CA HIS A 895 -38.55 -55.67 31.74
C HIS A 895 -39.66 -56.63 32.22
N ASN A 896 -40.89 -56.13 32.38
CA ASN A 896 -42.03 -56.85 32.95
C ASN A 896 -41.76 -57.47 34.34
N ALA A 897 -40.84 -56.88 35.09
CA ALA A 897 -40.42 -57.26 36.44
C ALA A 897 -40.37 -56.02 37.35
N PRO A 898 -40.29 -56.16 38.68
CA PRO A 898 -40.04 -55.04 39.59
C PRO A 898 -38.73 -54.36 39.19
N CYS A 899 -38.79 -53.04 38.98
CA CYS A 899 -37.63 -52.26 38.58
C CYS A 899 -37.62 -51.01 39.46
N GLU A 900 -36.61 -50.90 40.32
CA GLU A 900 -36.43 -49.76 41.21
C GLU A 900 -36.25 -48.47 40.39
N GLU A 901 -36.67 -47.33 40.96
CA GLU A 901 -36.51 -46.03 40.28
C GLU A 901 -35.04 -45.69 40.00
N ASP A 902 -34.12 -46.17 40.85
CA ASP A 902 -32.66 -46.02 40.69
C ASP A 902 -31.98 -47.18 39.94
N SER A 903 -32.74 -47.93 39.14
CA SER A 903 -32.22 -49.12 38.44
C SER A 903 -31.07 -48.77 37.50
N GLN A 904 -29.87 -49.22 37.86
CA GLN A 904 -28.61 -48.99 37.14
C GLN A 904 -28.49 -49.72 35.79
N LEU A 905 -29.53 -50.45 35.38
CA LEU A 905 -29.52 -51.31 34.19
C LEU A 905 -30.76 -51.11 33.30
N CYS A 906 -31.67 -50.18 33.65
CA CYS A 906 -32.88 -49.92 32.89
C CYS A 906 -32.85 -48.53 32.24
N LEU A 907 -32.77 -48.49 30.90
CA LEU A 907 -32.70 -47.22 30.15
C LEU A 907 -33.90 -46.31 30.37
N LEU A 908 -35.07 -46.88 30.64
CA LEU A 908 -36.30 -46.13 30.92
C LEU A 908 -36.22 -45.43 32.29
N LYS A 909 -35.84 -46.16 33.34
CA LYS A 909 -35.75 -45.61 34.70
C LYS A 909 -34.57 -44.65 34.85
N SER A 910 -33.48 -44.85 34.10
CA SER A 910 -32.34 -43.93 34.06
C SER A 910 -32.54 -42.69 33.16
N ASN A 911 -33.74 -42.48 32.61
CA ASN A 911 -34.07 -41.38 31.69
C ASN A 911 -33.13 -41.28 30.46
N SER A 912 -32.51 -42.39 30.04
CA SER A 912 -31.51 -42.39 28.96
C SER A 912 -32.14 -42.46 27.56
N ILE A 913 -33.42 -42.79 27.43
CA ILE A 913 -34.10 -42.98 26.14
C ILE A 913 -34.14 -41.68 25.32
N LYS A 914 -34.55 -40.56 25.92
CA LYS A 914 -34.65 -39.28 25.20
C LYS A 914 -33.29 -38.78 24.68
N PRO A 915 -32.21 -38.75 25.50
CA PRO A 915 -30.87 -38.46 24.98
C PRO A 915 -30.42 -39.38 23.84
N LEU A 916 -30.76 -40.67 23.86
CA LEU A 916 -30.47 -41.60 22.76
C LEU A 916 -31.27 -41.28 21.49
N VAL A 917 -32.52 -40.81 21.63
CA VAL A 917 -33.35 -40.33 20.51
C VAL A 917 -32.75 -39.07 19.90
N ASP A 918 -32.29 -38.13 20.72
CA ASP A 918 -31.65 -36.89 20.25
C ASP A 918 -30.42 -37.21 19.35
N LEU A 919 -29.67 -38.26 19.68
CA LEU A 919 -28.51 -38.74 18.89
C LEU A 919 -28.86 -39.33 17.53
N LEU A 920 -30.12 -39.66 17.26
CA LEU A 920 -30.54 -40.11 15.91
C LEU A 920 -30.39 -39.00 14.87
N THR A 921 -30.38 -37.74 15.30
CA THR A 921 -30.18 -36.56 14.44
C THR A 921 -28.73 -36.08 14.37
N ASP A 922 -27.77 -36.82 14.97
CA ASP A 922 -26.35 -36.45 14.96
C ASP A 922 -25.75 -36.50 13.54
N SER A 923 -24.77 -35.64 13.25
CA SER A 923 -24.12 -35.59 11.95
C SER A 923 -23.22 -36.79 11.66
N ASN A 924 -22.82 -37.55 12.69
CA ASN A 924 -21.95 -38.70 12.57
C ASN A 924 -22.74 -40.02 12.53
N THR A 925 -22.63 -40.75 11.42
CA THR A 925 -23.32 -42.04 11.21
C THR A 925 -22.96 -43.11 12.24
N SER A 926 -21.72 -43.14 12.74
CA SER A 926 -21.30 -44.12 13.77
C SER A 926 -21.97 -43.87 15.12
N VAL A 927 -22.27 -42.60 15.44
CA VAL A 927 -23.05 -42.21 16.64
C VAL A 927 -24.50 -42.63 16.47
N GLN A 928 -25.09 -42.36 15.30
CA GLN A 928 -26.45 -42.78 14.97
C GLN A 928 -26.59 -44.30 15.07
N ILE A 929 -25.65 -45.08 14.52
CA ILE A 929 -25.64 -46.55 14.62
C ILE A 929 -25.63 -46.99 16.08
N ALA A 930 -24.73 -46.46 16.91
CA ALA A 930 -24.64 -46.84 18.32
C ALA A 930 -25.91 -46.49 19.12
N ALA A 931 -26.54 -45.35 18.83
CA ALA A 931 -27.82 -44.96 19.43
C ALA A 931 -28.95 -45.90 19.03
N VAL A 932 -29.05 -46.25 17.73
CA VAL A 932 -30.01 -47.24 17.22
C VAL A 932 -29.78 -48.61 17.85
N GLU A 933 -28.53 -49.05 18.01
CA GLU A 933 -28.24 -50.32 18.67
C GLU A 933 -28.66 -50.33 20.15
N ALA A 934 -28.44 -49.24 20.89
CA ALA A 934 -28.90 -49.11 22.27
C ALA A 934 -30.44 -49.16 22.37
N LEU A 935 -31.13 -48.44 21.49
CA LEU A 935 -32.60 -48.45 21.41
C LEU A 935 -33.15 -49.80 20.94
N SER A 936 -32.42 -50.50 20.06
CA SER A 936 -32.79 -51.85 19.58
C SER A 936 -32.89 -52.83 20.74
N THR A 937 -32.12 -52.63 21.81
CA THR A 937 -32.27 -53.45 23.01
C THR A 937 -33.71 -53.40 23.47
N LEU A 938 -34.43 -52.27 23.45
CA LEU A 938 -35.80 -52.13 23.97
C LEU A 938 -36.89 -52.87 23.17
N VAL A 939 -36.59 -53.37 21.96
CA VAL A 939 -37.57 -53.88 20.99
C VAL A 939 -37.34 -55.37 20.64
N ILE A 940 -36.79 -56.16 21.58
CA ILE A 940 -36.55 -57.61 21.38
C ILE A 940 -37.78 -58.44 21.78
N ASP A 941 -38.10 -59.44 20.95
CA ASP A 941 -39.33 -60.25 20.96
C ASP A 941 -39.28 -61.37 22.02
N THR A 942 -39.32 -60.99 23.30
CA THR A 942 -39.36 -61.95 24.42
C THR A 942 -40.49 -61.62 25.39
N SER A 943 -41.64 -62.30 25.21
CA SER A 943 -42.82 -62.40 26.12
C SER A 943 -43.94 -61.34 26.01
N SER A 944 -45.07 -61.66 26.66
CA SER A 944 -46.41 -61.01 26.62
C SER A 944 -46.50 -59.50 26.91
N SER A 945 -45.38 -58.85 27.21
CA SER A 945 -45.27 -57.40 27.51
C SER A 945 -44.79 -56.55 26.33
N PHE A 946 -44.42 -57.14 25.18
CA PHE A 946 -43.88 -56.41 24.02
C PHE A 946 -44.78 -55.24 23.57
N LYS A 947 -46.10 -55.43 23.60
CA LYS A 947 -47.07 -54.35 23.29
C LYS A 947 -47.01 -53.17 24.27
N ARG A 948 -46.71 -53.40 25.55
CA ARG A 948 -46.55 -52.33 26.55
C ARG A 948 -45.26 -51.55 26.29
N ALA A 949 -44.17 -52.23 25.96
CA ALA A 949 -42.91 -51.60 25.60
C ALA A 949 -43.05 -50.72 24.35
N VAL A 950 -43.69 -51.21 23.29
CA VAL A 950 -43.93 -50.44 22.06
C VAL A 950 -44.80 -49.20 22.32
N ASN A 951 -45.86 -49.31 23.13
CA ASN A 951 -46.69 -48.16 23.50
C ASN A 951 -45.92 -47.11 24.30
N GLU A 952 -45.02 -47.53 25.19
CA GLU A 952 -44.17 -46.62 25.96
C GLU A 952 -43.16 -45.89 25.06
N LEU A 953 -42.54 -46.61 24.11
CA LEU A 953 -41.62 -46.04 23.12
C LEU A 953 -42.30 -45.05 22.18
N GLU A 954 -43.57 -45.27 21.84
CA GLU A 954 -44.41 -44.33 21.09
C GLU A 954 -44.60 -43.02 21.89
N GLN A 955 -44.94 -43.11 23.18
CA GLN A 955 -45.11 -41.91 24.04
C GLN A 955 -43.82 -41.10 24.19
N LEU A 956 -42.67 -41.77 24.16
CA LEU A 956 -41.35 -41.16 24.23
C LEU A 956 -40.83 -40.65 22.87
N GLY A 957 -41.61 -40.79 21.79
CA GLY A 957 -41.26 -40.29 20.45
C GLY A 957 -40.17 -41.09 19.72
N VAL A 958 -39.81 -42.28 20.22
CA VAL A 958 -38.73 -43.11 19.65
C VAL A 958 -39.08 -43.57 18.23
N ILE A 959 -40.34 -43.96 18.02
CA ILE A 959 -40.81 -44.56 16.77
C ILE A 959 -40.79 -43.54 15.63
N GLU A 960 -41.28 -42.32 15.86
CA GLU A 960 -41.26 -41.24 14.88
C GLU A 960 -39.82 -40.85 14.49
N ALA A 961 -38.92 -40.77 15.47
CA ALA A 961 -37.52 -40.43 15.24
C ALA A 961 -36.78 -41.50 14.42
N VAL A 962 -37.00 -42.78 14.70
CA VAL A 962 -36.40 -43.89 13.94
C VAL A 962 -36.95 -43.94 12.50
N ILE A 963 -38.25 -43.70 12.30
CA ILE A 963 -38.85 -43.62 10.96
C ILE A 963 -38.25 -42.46 10.17
N SER A 964 -38.12 -41.30 10.80
CA SER A 964 -37.54 -40.10 10.16
C SER A 964 -36.10 -40.36 9.72
N LEU A 965 -35.28 -40.95 10.59
CA LEU A 965 -33.91 -41.34 10.26
C LEU A 965 -33.85 -42.36 9.11
N PHE A 966 -34.72 -43.36 9.10
CA PHE A 966 -34.76 -44.38 8.06
C PHE A 966 -35.15 -43.82 6.68
N ILE A 967 -36.00 -42.80 6.62
CA ILE A 967 -36.38 -42.15 5.36
C ILE A 967 -35.19 -41.42 4.72
N GLU A 968 -34.31 -40.84 5.54
CA GLU A 968 -33.16 -40.04 5.08
C GLU A 968 -31.88 -40.87 4.84
N VAL A 969 -31.78 -42.07 5.44
CA VAL A 969 -30.55 -42.85 5.45
C VAL A 969 -30.21 -43.48 4.10
N ARG A 970 -28.93 -43.45 3.73
CA ARG A 970 -28.40 -44.16 2.56
C ARG A 970 -28.21 -45.66 2.82
N PRO A 971 -28.15 -46.51 1.78
CA PRO A 971 -27.89 -47.94 1.94
C PRO A 971 -26.59 -48.21 2.72
N GLY A 972 -26.68 -49.05 3.76
CA GLY A 972 -25.57 -49.37 4.65
C GLY A 972 -26.03 -49.95 5.99
N GLU A 973 -25.11 -50.02 6.96
CA GLU A 973 -25.38 -50.60 8.29
C GLU A 973 -26.49 -49.84 9.05
N LEU A 974 -26.48 -48.51 9.02
CA LEU A 974 -27.51 -47.71 9.71
C LEU A 974 -28.92 -47.98 9.13
N GLN A 975 -29.03 -48.16 7.80
CA GLN A 975 -30.27 -48.57 7.15
C GLN A 975 -30.73 -49.94 7.63
N GLU A 976 -29.81 -50.90 7.72
CA GLU A 976 -30.11 -52.25 8.24
C GLU A 976 -30.67 -52.20 9.66
N ARG A 977 -29.97 -51.51 10.58
CA ARG A 977 -30.36 -51.44 12.00
C ARG A 977 -31.70 -50.73 12.21
N THR A 978 -31.92 -49.63 11.50
CA THR A 978 -33.19 -48.89 11.58
C THR A 978 -34.36 -49.67 10.96
N THR A 979 -34.15 -50.34 9.82
CA THR A 979 -35.17 -51.22 9.21
C THR A 979 -35.56 -52.34 10.17
N TRP A 980 -34.59 -52.91 10.90
CA TRP A 980 -34.86 -53.96 11.88
C TRP A 980 -35.78 -53.48 13.01
N ILE A 981 -35.54 -52.29 13.58
CA ILE A 981 -36.41 -51.72 14.62
C ILE A 981 -37.82 -51.46 14.06
N ILE A 982 -37.92 -50.86 12.87
CA ILE A 982 -39.20 -50.56 12.21
C ILE A 982 -40.00 -51.84 11.97
N GLU A 983 -39.36 -52.87 11.43
CA GLU A 983 -39.96 -54.19 11.21
C GLU A 983 -40.58 -54.75 12.51
N ARG A 984 -39.85 -54.65 13.63
CA ARG A 984 -40.33 -55.14 14.93
C ARG A 984 -41.51 -54.36 15.48
N ILE A 985 -41.51 -53.03 15.36
CA ILE A 985 -42.61 -52.16 15.80
C ILE A 985 -43.89 -52.46 15.01
N LEU A 986 -43.76 -52.61 13.68
CA LEU A 986 -44.89 -52.83 12.77
C LEU A 986 -45.62 -54.16 12.98
N ARG A 987 -45.04 -55.11 13.71
CA ARG A 987 -45.72 -56.35 14.13
C ARG A 987 -46.85 -56.11 15.14
N VAL A 988 -46.79 -55.01 15.90
CA VAL A 988 -47.72 -54.71 17.01
C VAL A 988 -48.83 -53.74 16.61
N ASP A 989 -48.49 -52.66 15.90
CA ASP A 989 -49.44 -51.63 15.49
C ASP A 989 -49.22 -51.23 14.02
N ASN A 990 -49.90 -51.93 13.10
CA ASN A 990 -49.74 -51.73 11.66
C ASN A 990 -50.71 -50.69 11.07
N HIS A 991 -51.78 -50.32 11.79
CA HIS A 991 -52.87 -49.51 11.21
C HIS A 991 -52.45 -48.04 11.00
N ARG A 992 -51.75 -47.44 11.95
CA ARG A 992 -51.34 -46.01 11.90
C ARG A 992 -50.23 -45.74 10.87
N HIS A 993 -49.26 -46.64 10.75
CA HIS A 993 -48.10 -46.45 9.88
C HIS A 993 -48.35 -46.88 8.43
N SER A 994 -49.40 -47.64 8.13
CA SER A 994 -49.81 -48.01 6.77
C SER A 994 -50.17 -46.81 5.87
N LEU A 995 -50.50 -45.66 6.46
CA LEU A 995 -50.83 -44.42 5.77
C LEU A 995 -49.60 -43.52 5.51
N ASN A 996 -48.43 -43.85 6.08
CA ASN A 996 -47.20 -43.08 5.92
C ASN A 996 -46.52 -43.46 4.58
N GLN A 997 -46.89 -42.75 3.50
CA GLN A 997 -46.36 -42.98 2.14
C GLN A 997 -44.81 -42.86 2.04
N PRO A 998 -44.16 -41.87 2.69
CA PRO A 998 -42.69 -41.82 2.74
C PRO A 998 -42.04 -43.08 3.32
N LEU A 999 -42.57 -43.60 4.43
CA LEU A 999 -42.07 -44.83 5.05
C LEU A 999 -42.23 -46.05 4.12
N VAL A 1000 -43.40 -46.21 3.50
CA VAL A 1000 -43.66 -47.32 2.56
C VAL A 1000 -42.69 -47.26 1.37
N TRP A 1001 -42.46 -46.06 0.82
CA TRP A 1001 -41.52 -45.88 -0.28
C TRP A 1001 -40.08 -46.21 0.12
N ALA A 1002 -39.62 -45.72 1.28
CA ALA A 1002 -38.30 -46.04 1.81
C ALA A 1002 -38.11 -47.55 2.05
N LEU A 1003 -39.15 -48.26 2.53
CA LEU A 1003 -39.13 -49.72 2.70
C LEU A 1003 -39.05 -50.45 1.35
N VAL A 1004 -39.75 -49.98 0.31
CA VAL A 1004 -39.66 -50.55 -1.04
C VAL A 1004 -38.25 -50.36 -1.64
N GLU A 1005 -37.67 -49.18 -1.47
CA GLU A 1005 -36.31 -48.91 -1.94
C GLU A 1005 -35.25 -49.72 -1.17
N ALA A 1006 -35.41 -49.87 0.15
CA ALA A 1006 -34.58 -50.75 0.96
C ALA A 1006 -34.72 -52.23 0.55
N PHE A 1007 -35.91 -52.69 0.16
CA PHE A 1007 -36.14 -54.04 -0.37
C PHE A 1007 -35.48 -54.27 -1.74
N LYS A 1008 -35.42 -53.27 -2.62
CA LYS A 1008 -34.76 -53.39 -3.93
C LYS A 1008 -33.24 -53.29 -3.83
N HIS A 1009 -32.74 -52.32 -3.08
CA HIS A 1009 -31.35 -51.84 -3.14
C HIS A 1009 -30.54 -52.08 -1.86
N GLY A 1010 -31.16 -52.53 -0.77
CA GLY A 1010 -30.47 -52.81 0.49
C GLY A 1010 -29.57 -54.06 0.46
N ASN A 1011 -28.78 -54.24 1.52
CA ASN A 1011 -28.01 -55.48 1.73
C ASN A 1011 -28.95 -56.67 2.05
N ALA A 1012 -28.42 -57.89 2.13
CA ALA A 1012 -29.23 -59.09 2.32
C ALA A 1012 -30.15 -59.03 3.57
N ASN A 1013 -29.65 -58.49 4.68
CA ASN A 1013 -30.41 -58.34 5.92
C ASN A 1013 -31.46 -57.25 5.82
N THR A 1014 -31.11 -56.08 5.29
CA THR A 1014 -32.04 -54.97 5.04
C THR A 1014 -33.20 -55.39 4.16
N LYS A 1015 -32.93 -56.15 3.09
CA LYS A 1015 -33.98 -56.68 2.20
C LYS A 1015 -34.97 -57.57 2.94
N ARG A 1016 -34.45 -58.49 3.77
CA ARG A 1016 -35.29 -59.36 4.59
C ARG A 1016 -36.16 -58.56 5.56
N HIS A 1017 -35.58 -57.63 6.31
CA HIS A 1017 -36.31 -56.80 7.26
C HIS A 1017 -37.35 -55.90 6.58
N ALA A 1018 -37.02 -55.33 5.43
CA ALA A 1018 -37.94 -54.52 4.64
C ALA A 1018 -39.11 -55.36 4.08
N GLN A 1019 -38.85 -56.59 3.64
CA GLN A 1019 -39.89 -57.52 3.21
C GLN A 1019 -40.86 -57.85 4.34
N ASP A 1020 -40.35 -58.18 5.52
CA ASP A 1020 -41.15 -58.52 6.70
C ASP A 1020 -42.00 -57.31 7.17
N ALA A 1021 -41.42 -56.11 7.12
CA ALA A 1021 -42.13 -54.85 7.39
C ALA A 1021 -43.27 -54.58 6.39
N LEU A 1022 -43.01 -54.72 5.08
CA LEU A 1022 -44.02 -54.56 4.02
C LEU A 1022 -45.13 -55.62 4.09
N THR A 1023 -44.79 -56.83 4.54
CA THR A 1023 -45.75 -57.90 4.83
C THR A 1023 -46.68 -57.49 5.97
N SER A 1024 -46.13 -56.97 7.05
CA SER A 1024 -46.87 -56.52 8.24
C SER A 1024 -47.82 -55.35 7.93
N LEU A 1025 -47.45 -54.50 6.97
CA LEU A 1025 -48.28 -53.40 6.44
C LEU A 1025 -49.29 -53.84 5.36
N LYS A 1026 -49.28 -55.10 4.92
CA LYS A 1026 -50.09 -55.65 3.80
C LYS A 1026 -49.87 -54.91 2.46
N GLN A 1027 -48.69 -54.34 2.23
CA GLN A 1027 -48.36 -53.54 1.02
C GLN A 1027 -47.55 -54.32 -0.04
N LEU A 1028 -47.20 -55.59 0.21
CA LEU A 1028 -46.43 -56.42 -0.74
C LEU A 1028 -47.10 -56.63 -2.10
N SER A 1029 -48.44 -56.63 -2.17
CA SER A 1029 -49.18 -56.80 -3.43
C SER A 1029 -49.04 -55.63 -4.41
N ALA A 1030 -48.60 -54.45 -3.94
CA ALA A 1030 -48.32 -53.29 -4.78
C ALA A 1030 -46.94 -53.32 -5.44
N VAL A 1031 -46.00 -54.13 -4.93
CA VAL A 1031 -44.59 -54.18 -5.40
C VAL A 1031 -44.40 -55.18 -6.55
N SER A 1032 -45.29 -56.16 -6.69
CA SER A 1032 -45.24 -57.19 -7.75
C SER A 1032 -45.72 -56.71 -9.14
N GLY A 1033 -46.14 -55.45 -9.29
CA GLY A 1033 -46.71 -54.92 -10.53
C GLY A 1033 -45.73 -54.06 -11.34
N LYS A 1034 -45.30 -54.57 -12.50
CA LYS A 1034 -44.63 -53.89 -13.64
C LYS A 1034 -43.10 -53.88 -13.67
N SER A 1035 -42.51 -55.02 -14.04
CA SER A 1035 -41.27 -55.08 -14.84
C SER A 1035 -41.62 -55.06 -16.34
N SER A 1036 -41.98 -53.90 -16.88
CA SER A 1036 -42.04 -53.70 -18.33
C SER A 1036 -42.01 -52.22 -18.65
N TYR A 1037 -40.83 -51.66 -18.97
CA TYR A 1037 -40.66 -50.53 -19.91
C TYR A 1037 -39.16 -50.26 -20.06
N GLN A 1038 -38.48 -51.06 -20.88
CA GLN A 1038 -37.29 -50.65 -21.62
C GLN A 1038 -37.62 -50.72 -23.10
N THR A 1039 -38.11 -49.62 -23.67
CA THR A 1039 -37.84 -49.15 -25.07
C THR A 1039 -38.73 -47.95 -25.42
N ARG A 1040 -38.14 -46.75 -25.44
CA ARG A 1040 -38.40 -45.57 -26.31
C ARG A 1040 -37.70 -44.36 -25.66
N ALA A 1041 -36.54 -43.93 -26.12
CA ALA A 1041 -36.29 -43.10 -27.30
C ALA A 1041 -36.96 -41.71 -27.23
N GLN A 1042 -36.10 -40.66 -27.21
CA GLN A 1042 -36.36 -39.21 -27.43
C GLN A 1042 -37.26 -38.53 -26.36
N ARG A 1043 -36.86 -37.48 -25.64
CA ARG A 1043 -36.02 -36.30 -25.92
C ARG A 1043 -35.21 -35.89 -24.70
#